data_AF-A0A945HIK1-F1
#
_entry.id   AF-A0A945HIK1-F1
#
_cell.length_a   1.000
_cell.length_b   1.000
_cell.length_c   1.000
_cell.angle_alpha   90.00
_cell.angle_beta   90.00
_cell.angle_gamma   90.00
#
_symmetry.space_group_name_H-M   'P 1'
#
loop_
_entity.id
_entity.type
_entity.pdbx_description
1 polymer ?
#
loop_
_entity_poly.entity_id
_entity_poly.type
_entity_poly.pdbx_seq_one_letter_code
_entity_poly.pdbx_strand_id
1 'polypeptide(L)'
;LIESLNALDDDVSDKELQDAKHYEDDERLFEIKTKRGWLISKNNEWFQGLYALLFDFSEAWIFDDVSELTSIIKLSDDSFNYLKESVYFLDTEHSDSEFKFVNQATYISGKNKKQQDKSKKFLEYIGVENLDESIHIKLLFENYKFESKEQHIEDINRLIKFYTDENEIDREFREFSFVYTNSNNIVKPSKIAIDSPFEVTGLKYVASYQDTELLNSVYKELHNKGAFLSLIKSLGANDVLVIEKTSIRDNPDRYILVRKAGGARWTDTAINRDWIIEGLDEMLADQEHPREISKLVWNTMCTVSLNSYNEEFKAQYRKNSSYRVQERKSQLIHTLSNANWIPDKDGRFCNPKDIDMELLPLDFVYNNENKWLDLIEFGLNVQFTNDERDNAKELVVSITGMSVEQLEQFKNTGISPERMLELAEKETQRLGDAIDRSQGSGGSEEVDQGGKDNDDEIIINIEEFQKNIGDEYEGMDVQIVDTKVIVKKQNYEQLNSVKEYLYKQYKGHCQICGDTFKKEKDGKYHFVKYSLNRVKKGDVKKKDINRNGNTLSLCPKHHSILKLGLVNFSFSNVLNGQSSSIDIDFIRENFKFSEYLGRDDYKAKNDAFYALPENDNFERGVYLLPIKLFTRIQYLKFTEDHIMHFIKTWNEY
;
A
#
# COMPACT_ATOMS: atom_id res chain seq x y z
N LEU A 1 -11.79 -57.73 -20.15
CA LEU A 1 -11.40 -57.29 -21.51
C LEU A 1 -10.87 -55.87 -21.45
N ILE A 2 -11.66 -54.89 -20.99
CA ILE A 2 -11.21 -53.50 -20.86
C ILE A 2 -10.01 -53.37 -19.91
N GLU A 3 -10.04 -53.99 -18.73
CA GLU A 3 -8.87 -54.06 -17.84
C GLU A 3 -7.59 -54.53 -18.57
N SER A 4 -7.71 -55.52 -19.45
CA SER A 4 -6.58 -56.04 -20.24
C SER A 4 -6.12 -55.09 -21.34
N LEU A 5 -7.03 -54.24 -21.86
CA LEU A 5 -6.71 -53.21 -22.85
C LEU A 5 -6.08 -51.99 -22.20
N ASN A 6 -6.56 -51.58 -21.02
CA ASN A 6 -5.96 -50.51 -20.23
C ASN A 6 -4.55 -50.90 -19.79
N ALA A 7 -4.36 -52.14 -19.29
CA ALA A 7 -3.03 -52.67 -19.01
C ALA A 7 -2.15 -52.67 -20.27
N LEU A 8 -2.68 -53.14 -21.41
CA LEU A 8 -1.94 -53.14 -22.67
C LEU A 8 -1.52 -51.73 -23.09
N ASP A 9 -2.39 -50.72 -22.98
CA ASP A 9 -2.08 -49.34 -23.35
C ASP A 9 -0.93 -48.77 -22.52
N ASP A 10 -1.00 -48.93 -21.20
CA ASP A 10 0.06 -48.47 -20.29
C ASP A 10 1.37 -49.22 -20.52
N ASP A 11 1.29 -50.56 -20.68
CA ASP A 11 2.45 -51.42 -20.92
C ASP A 11 3.20 -51.07 -22.20
N VAL A 12 2.50 -50.60 -23.25
CA VAL A 12 3.14 -50.28 -24.53
C VAL A 12 3.64 -48.83 -24.60
N SER A 13 3.38 -48.00 -23.59
CA SER A 13 3.80 -46.59 -23.58
C SER A 13 5.33 -46.42 -23.61
N ASP A 14 5.80 -45.28 -24.12
CA ASP A 14 7.23 -44.96 -24.15
C ASP A 14 7.78 -44.65 -22.75
N LYS A 15 6.92 -44.15 -21.84
CA LYS A 15 7.26 -44.00 -20.42
C LYS A 15 7.67 -45.34 -19.80
N GLU A 16 6.84 -46.36 -19.98
CA GLU A 16 7.12 -47.69 -19.44
C GLU A 16 8.39 -48.31 -20.05
N LEU A 17 8.62 -48.07 -21.35
CA LEU A 17 9.85 -48.49 -22.01
C LEU A 17 11.10 -47.76 -21.46
N GLN A 18 10.98 -46.48 -21.11
CA GLN A 18 12.06 -45.71 -20.51
C GLN A 18 12.32 -46.16 -19.07
N ASP A 19 11.28 -46.40 -18.28
CA ASP A 19 11.40 -46.89 -16.91
C ASP A 19 12.08 -48.27 -16.89
N ALA A 20 11.65 -49.21 -17.75
CA ALA A 20 12.30 -50.52 -17.86
C ALA A 20 13.78 -50.42 -18.25
N LYS A 21 14.15 -49.47 -19.14
CA LYS A 21 15.56 -49.20 -19.49
C LYS A 21 16.33 -48.60 -18.31
N HIS A 22 15.72 -47.69 -17.56
CA HIS A 22 16.35 -47.02 -16.42
C HIS A 22 16.66 -48.00 -15.29
N TYR A 23 15.76 -48.94 -15.03
CA TYR A 23 15.91 -49.98 -14.00
C TYR A 23 16.65 -51.23 -14.50
N GLU A 24 17.11 -51.25 -15.76
CA GLU A 24 17.77 -52.42 -16.38
C GLU A 24 16.93 -53.71 -16.28
N ASP A 25 15.59 -53.57 -16.38
CA ASP A 25 14.64 -54.69 -16.26
C ASP A 25 14.44 -55.37 -17.62
N ASP A 26 15.31 -56.33 -17.93
CA ASP A 26 15.29 -57.08 -19.19
C ASP A 26 13.99 -57.87 -19.43
N GLU A 27 13.34 -58.37 -18.37
CA GLU A 27 12.09 -59.13 -18.46
C GLU A 27 10.96 -58.21 -18.89
N ARG A 28 10.83 -57.06 -18.22
CA ARG A 28 9.85 -56.03 -18.59
C ARG A 28 10.08 -55.51 -20.01
N LEU A 29 11.34 -55.27 -20.37
CA LEU A 29 11.71 -54.76 -21.69
C LEU A 29 11.38 -55.76 -22.81
N PHE A 30 11.49 -57.07 -22.55
CA PHE A 30 11.03 -58.13 -23.44
C PHE A 30 9.51 -58.17 -23.55
N GLU A 31 8.80 -58.01 -22.45
CA GLU A 31 7.32 -57.99 -22.41
C GLU A 31 6.75 -56.83 -23.25
N ILE A 32 7.27 -55.60 -23.05
CA ILE A 32 6.86 -54.40 -23.80
C ILE A 32 7.07 -54.62 -25.30
N LYS A 33 8.25 -55.11 -25.71
CA LYS A 33 8.57 -55.41 -27.11
C LYS A 33 7.62 -56.46 -27.71
N THR A 34 7.26 -57.48 -26.92
CA THR A 34 6.32 -58.52 -27.35
C THR A 34 4.92 -57.95 -27.58
N LYS A 35 4.43 -57.11 -26.66
CA LYS A 35 3.12 -56.44 -26.79
C LYS A 35 3.07 -55.46 -27.95
N ARG A 36 4.11 -54.64 -28.14
CA ARG A 36 4.25 -53.76 -29.32
C ARG A 36 4.29 -54.56 -30.62
N GLY A 37 5.05 -55.65 -30.66
CA GLY A 37 5.10 -56.56 -31.82
C GLY A 37 3.74 -57.18 -32.15
N TRP A 38 2.95 -57.51 -31.13
CA TRP A 38 1.58 -57.99 -31.32
C TRP A 38 0.66 -56.94 -31.92
N LEU A 39 0.74 -55.67 -31.49
CA LEU A 39 -0.02 -54.56 -32.08
C LEU A 39 0.36 -54.33 -33.55
N ILE A 40 1.67 -54.28 -33.84
CA ILE A 40 2.20 -54.10 -35.20
C ILE A 40 1.75 -55.22 -36.14
N SER A 41 1.53 -56.44 -35.63
CA SER A 41 1.07 -57.58 -36.43
C SER A 41 -0.38 -57.46 -36.94
N LYS A 42 -1.17 -56.49 -36.44
CA LYS A 42 -2.59 -56.34 -36.80
C LYS A 42 -2.76 -55.39 -37.99
N ASN A 43 -3.73 -55.71 -38.85
CA ASN A 43 -4.09 -54.88 -40.00
C ASN A 43 -5.08 -53.78 -39.62
N ASN A 44 -5.31 -52.85 -40.54
CA ASN A 44 -6.17 -51.69 -40.32
C ASN A 44 -7.64 -52.09 -40.13
N GLU A 45 -8.13 -53.15 -40.78
CA GLU A 45 -9.49 -53.67 -40.54
C GLU A 45 -9.67 -54.19 -39.12
N TRP A 46 -8.64 -54.81 -38.53
CA TRP A 46 -8.68 -55.27 -37.14
C TRP A 46 -8.78 -54.08 -36.17
N PHE A 47 -7.97 -53.03 -36.37
CA PHE A 47 -8.03 -51.82 -35.55
C PHE A 47 -9.37 -51.10 -35.70
N GLN A 48 -9.94 -51.05 -36.91
CA GLN A 48 -11.28 -50.54 -37.12
C GLN A 48 -12.35 -51.31 -36.32
N GLY A 49 -12.22 -52.64 -36.25
CA GLY A 49 -13.08 -53.48 -35.41
C GLY A 49 -12.89 -53.22 -33.92
N LEU A 50 -11.64 -53.06 -33.47
CA LEU A 50 -11.32 -52.76 -32.09
C LEU A 50 -11.90 -51.40 -31.66
N TYR A 51 -11.63 -50.33 -32.42
CA TYR A 51 -12.12 -48.98 -32.10
C TYR A 51 -13.65 -48.91 -32.11
N ALA A 52 -14.31 -49.56 -33.08
CA ALA A 52 -15.77 -49.63 -33.09
C ALA A 52 -16.34 -50.37 -31.86
N LEU A 53 -15.66 -51.41 -31.39
CA LEU A 53 -16.03 -52.13 -30.17
C LEU A 53 -15.79 -51.27 -28.91
N LEU A 54 -14.68 -50.52 -28.86
CA LEU A 54 -14.38 -49.62 -27.75
C LEU A 54 -15.38 -48.47 -27.66
N PHE A 55 -15.87 -47.95 -28.80
CA PHE A 55 -16.97 -47.00 -28.80
C PHE A 55 -18.22 -47.58 -28.12
N ASP A 56 -18.60 -48.82 -28.46
CA ASP A 56 -19.75 -49.48 -27.86
C ASP A 56 -19.61 -49.65 -26.34
N PHE A 57 -18.37 -49.84 -25.86
CA PHE A 57 -18.08 -49.84 -24.43
C PHE A 57 -18.20 -48.45 -23.79
N SER A 58 -17.71 -47.40 -24.47
CA SER A 58 -17.84 -46.02 -24.00
C SER A 58 -19.31 -45.57 -23.86
N GLU A 59 -20.18 -45.98 -24.79
CA GLU A 59 -21.62 -45.66 -24.74
C GLU A 59 -22.38 -46.45 -23.67
N ALA A 60 -21.83 -47.55 -23.17
CA ALA A 60 -22.54 -48.42 -22.24
C ALA A 60 -22.55 -47.92 -20.79
N TRP A 61 -21.73 -46.92 -20.42
CA TRP A 61 -21.60 -46.33 -19.06
C TRP A 61 -21.47 -47.35 -17.89
N ILE A 62 -21.11 -48.61 -18.18
CA ILE A 62 -21.15 -49.75 -17.23
C ILE A 62 -19.76 -50.34 -16.94
N PHE A 63 -18.72 -49.94 -17.68
CA PHE A 63 -17.39 -50.54 -17.59
C PHE A 63 -16.28 -49.50 -17.38
N ASP A 64 -15.07 -49.96 -17.05
CA ASP A 64 -13.87 -49.14 -16.83
C ASP A 64 -13.64 -48.15 -17.98
N ASP A 65 -13.05 -47.00 -17.64
CA ASP A 65 -12.85 -45.91 -18.58
C ASP A 65 -11.90 -46.32 -19.73
N VAL A 66 -12.32 -46.00 -20.96
CA VAL A 66 -11.58 -46.22 -22.20
C VAL A 66 -11.02 -44.94 -22.79
N SER A 67 -11.24 -43.79 -22.12
CA SER A 67 -10.75 -42.47 -22.53
C SER A 67 -9.21 -42.38 -22.61
N GLU A 68 -8.52 -43.18 -21.79
CA GLU A 68 -7.06 -43.17 -21.64
C GLU A 68 -6.31 -44.08 -22.65
N LEU A 69 -7.03 -44.75 -23.55
CA LEU A 69 -6.47 -45.71 -24.53
C LEU A 69 -5.79 -45.03 -25.73
N THR A 70 -4.87 -44.10 -25.46
CA THR A 70 -4.23 -43.27 -26.49
C THR A 70 -3.00 -43.91 -27.13
N SER A 71 -2.31 -44.84 -26.45
CA SER A 71 -1.08 -45.50 -26.94
C SER A 71 -1.35 -46.50 -28.07
N ILE A 72 -2.57 -47.06 -28.11
CA ILE A 72 -3.00 -48.01 -29.14
C ILE A 72 -3.53 -47.34 -30.41
N ILE A 73 -3.52 -46.01 -30.50
CA ILE A 73 -3.88 -45.26 -31.71
C ILE A 73 -2.83 -45.54 -32.78
N LYS A 74 -3.26 -46.11 -33.92
CA LYS A 74 -2.40 -46.37 -35.07
C LYS A 74 -2.28 -45.12 -35.94
N LEU A 75 -1.04 -44.72 -36.20
CA LEU A 75 -0.69 -43.49 -36.91
C LEU A 75 -0.57 -43.72 -38.43
N SER A 76 -0.62 -42.63 -39.20
CA SER A 76 -0.55 -42.61 -40.66
C SER A 76 0.76 -43.18 -41.23
N ASP A 77 1.84 -43.14 -40.46
CA ASP A 77 3.14 -43.74 -40.77
C ASP A 77 3.24 -45.24 -40.39
N ASP A 78 2.11 -45.86 -40.07
CA ASP A 78 1.96 -47.23 -39.56
C ASP A 78 2.57 -47.49 -38.16
N SER A 79 3.07 -46.44 -37.48
CA SER A 79 3.48 -46.51 -36.08
C SER A 79 2.29 -46.35 -35.11
N PHE A 80 2.57 -46.19 -33.82
CA PHE A 80 1.57 -46.04 -32.76
C PHE A 80 1.94 -44.88 -31.85
N ASN A 81 0.93 -44.28 -31.22
CA ASN A 81 1.07 -43.12 -30.34
C ASN A 81 1.63 -43.46 -28.94
N TYR A 82 2.75 -44.20 -28.86
CA TYR A 82 3.31 -44.66 -27.59
C TYR A 82 3.72 -43.54 -26.63
N LEU A 83 3.96 -42.33 -27.14
CA LEU A 83 4.26 -41.13 -26.36
C LEU A 83 3.02 -40.46 -25.76
N LYS A 84 1.81 -40.92 -26.13
CA LYS A 84 0.53 -40.30 -25.76
C LYS A 84 0.47 -38.81 -26.17
N GLU A 85 0.97 -38.50 -27.37
CA GLU A 85 0.88 -37.16 -27.98
C GLU A 85 -0.52 -36.89 -28.53
N SER A 86 -0.82 -35.62 -28.82
CA SER A 86 -2.05 -35.23 -29.53
C SER A 86 -2.06 -35.80 -30.95
N VAL A 87 -3.18 -36.40 -31.36
CA VAL A 87 -3.36 -37.01 -32.69
C VAL A 87 -4.57 -36.41 -33.38
N TYR A 88 -4.48 -36.18 -34.68
CA TYR A 88 -5.52 -35.53 -35.47
C TYR A 88 -6.06 -36.40 -36.61
N PHE A 89 -7.24 -36.09 -37.11
CA PHE A 89 -7.69 -36.59 -38.40
C PHE A 89 -6.96 -35.85 -39.53
N LEU A 90 -6.50 -36.60 -40.53
CA LEU A 90 -5.78 -36.05 -41.67
C LEU A 90 -6.68 -35.13 -42.50
N ASP A 91 -6.32 -33.85 -42.57
CA ASP A 91 -6.87 -32.90 -43.54
C ASP A 91 -6.02 -32.93 -44.82
N THR A 92 -6.69 -33.06 -45.97
CA THR A 92 -6.06 -33.25 -47.29
C THR A 92 -5.23 -32.05 -47.76
N GLU A 93 -5.31 -30.91 -47.08
CA GLU A 93 -4.59 -29.68 -47.45
C GLU A 93 -3.22 -29.52 -46.76
N HIS A 94 -2.93 -30.28 -45.68
CA HIS A 94 -1.77 -30.03 -44.80
C HIS A 94 -0.94 -31.28 -44.43
N SER A 95 -0.65 -32.15 -45.41
CA SER A 95 0.01 -33.45 -45.19
C SER A 95 1.49 -33.40 -44.78
N ASP A 96 2.14 -32.22 -44.81
CA ASP A 96 3.59 -32.07 -44.59
C ASP A 96 3.96 -31.53 -43.20
N SER A 97 3.05 -31.60 -42.22
CA SER A 97 3.23 -31.00 -40.90
C SER A 97 3.88 -31.93 -39.86
N GLU A 98 4.51 -31.34 -38.83
CA GLU A 98 5.09 -32.03 -37.66
C GLU A 98 4.05 -32.82 -36.81
N PHE A 99 2.79 -32.89 -37.24
CA PHE A 99 1.68 -33.50 -36.51
C PHE A 99 1.53 -35.00 -36.72
N LYS A 100 0.95 -35.66 -35.72
CA LYS A 100 0.57 -37.08 -35.78
C LYS A 100 -0.86 -37.20 -36.27
N PHE A 101 -1.04 -38.00 -37.32
CA PHE A 101 -2.35 -38.25 -37.89
C PHE A 101 -2.78 -39.69 -37.64
N VAL A 102 -4.06 -39.90 -37.35
CA VAL A 102 -4.61 -41.25 -37.32
C VAL A 102 -4.57 -41.85 -38.71
N ASN A 103 -4.16 -43.12 -38.80
CA ASN A 103 -4.23 -43.87 -40.04
C ASN A 103 -5.66 -43.93 -40.57
N GLN A 104 -5.94 -43.25 -41.69
CA GLN A 104 -7.28 -43.14 -42.28
C GLN A 104 -7.95 -44.51 -42.50
N ALA A 105 -7.17 -45.55 -42.79
CA ALA A 105 -7.73 -46.88 -43.00
C ALA A 105 -8.36 -47.46 -41.73
N THR A 106 -8.03 -47.00 -40.52
CA THR A 106 -8.64 -47.53 -39.29
C THR A 106 -10.07 -47.06 -39.05
N TYR A 107 -10.55 -46.02 -39.76
CA TYR A 107 -11.92 -45.53 -39.62
C TYR A 107 -12.65 -45.33 -40.96
N ILE A 108 -11.95 -45.28 -42.09
CA ILE A 108 -12.56 -45.14 -43.42
C ILE A 108 -12.57 -46.46 -44.20
N SER A 109 -11.68 -47.41 -43.91
CA SER A 109 -11.59 -48.66 -44.70
C SER A 109 -12.77 -49.61 -44.49
N GLY A 110 -12.88 -50.66 -45.31
CA GLY A 110 -13.95 -51.67 -45.18
C GLY A 110 -15.28 -51.30 -45.85
N LYS A 111 -16.27 -52.21 -45.77
CA LYS A 111 -17.61 -52.04 -46.40
C LYS A 111 -18.72 -51.71 -45.39
N ASN A 112 -18.45 -51.80 -44.08
CA ASN A 112 -19.45 -51.63 -43.04
C ASN A 112 -19.48 -50.18 -42.52
N LYS A 113 -20.39 -49.37 -43.05
CA LYS A 113 -20.58 -47.96 -42.66
C LYS A 113 -20.81 -47.75 -41.16
N LYS A 114 -21.51 -48.67 -40.49
CA LYS A 114 -21.78 -48.55 -39.04
C LYS A 114 -20.52 -48.73 -38.22
N GLN A 115 -19.63 -49.63 -38.65
CA GLN A 115 -18.35 -49.87 -38.00
C GLN A 115 -17.36 -48.72 -38.23
N GLN A 116 -17.34 -48.16 -39.45
CA GLN A 116 -16.58 -46.96 -39.78
C GLN A 116 -16.96 -45.78 -38.87
N ASP A 117 -18.26 -45.50 -38.76
CA ASP A 117 -18.80 -44.42 -37.91
C ASP A 117 -18.42 -44.62 -36.44
N LYS A 118 -18.60 -45.81 -35.89
CA LYS A 118 -18.21 -46.12 -34.50
C LYS A 118 -16.70 -46.01 -34.26
N SER A 119 -15.88 -46.51 -35.20
CA SER A 119 -14.43 -46.39 -35.11
C SER A 119 -14.00 -44.92 -35.04
N LYS A 120 -14.56 -44.08 -35.92
CA LYS A 120 -14.30 -42.63 -35.91
C LYS A 120 -14.74 -41.99 -34.59
N LYS A 121 -15.94 -42.31 -34.11
CA LYS A 121 -16.47 -41.75 -32.86
C LYS A 121 -15.68 -42.17 -31.62
N PHE A 122 -15.09 -43.37 -31.60
CA PHE A 122 -14.17 -43.74 -30.53
C PHE A 122 -12.91 -42.88 -30.55
N LEU A 123 -12.33 -42.66 -31.73
CA LEU A 123 -11.16 -41.79 -31.88
C LEU A 123 -11.49 -40.35 -31.41
N GLU A 124 -12.65 -39.82 -31.80
CA GLU A 124 -13.18 -38.54 -31.29
C GLU A 124 -13.34 -38.57 -29.75
N TYR A 125 -13.84 -39.68 -29.18
CA TYR A 125 -14.05 -39.84 -27.74
C TYR A 125 -12.74 -39.81 -26.93
N ILE A 126 -11.65 -40.36 -27.45
CA ILE A 126 -10.33 -40.38 -26.77
C ILE A 126 -9.45 -39.15 -27.12
N GLY A 127 -10.03 -38.12 -27.74
CA GLY A 127 -9.36 -36.83 -27.98
C GLY A 127 -8.72 -36.64 -29.37
N VAL A 128 -9.06 -37.47 -30.37
CA VAL A 128 -8.65 -37.21 -31.76
C VAL A 128 -9.59 -36.19 -32.40
N GLU A 129 -9.04 -35.05 -32.80
CA GLU A 129 -9.80 -33.93 -33.38
C GLU A 129 -9.48 -33.73 -34.86
N ASN A 130 -10.34 -33.02 -35.60
CA ASN A 130 -10.00 -32.61 -36.97
C ASN A 130 -8.99 -31.48 -36.89
N LEU A 131 -7.94 -31.53 -37.71
CA LEU A 131 -6.99 -30.44 -37.81
C LEU A 131 -7.66 -29.26 -38.54
N ASP A 132 -8.17 -28.28 -37.79
CA ASP A 132 -8.71 -27.05 -38.32
C ASP A 132 -7.67 -25.91 -38.25
N GLU A 133 -8.03 -24.74 -38.80
CA GLU A 133 -7.16 -23.57 -38.81
C GLU A 133 -6.83 -23.09 -37.37
N SER A 134 -7.71 -23.31 -36.40
CA SER A 134 -7.49 -22.97 -34.99
C SER A 134 -6.34 -23.77 -34.40
N ILE A 135 -6.35 -25.10 -34.59
CA ILE A 135 -5.32 -26.01 -34.11
C ILE A 135 -3.99 -25.74 -34.83
N HIS A 136 -4.02 -25.48 -36.14
CA HIS A 136 -2.82 -25.09 -36.89
C HIS A 136 -2.15 -23.85 -36.32
N ILE A 137 -2.94 -22.81 -36.02
CA ILE A 137 -2.43 -21.56 -35.46
C ILE A 137 -1.93 -21.79 -34.04
N LYS A 138 -2.66 -22.53 -33.20
CA LYS A 138 -2.22 -22.88 -31.85
C LYS A 138 -0.84 -23.53 -31.85
N LEU A 139 -0.65 -24.56 -32.66
CA LEU A 139 0.59 -25.32 -32.69
C LEU A 139 1.76 -24.53 -33.30
N LEU A 140 1.50 -23.67 -34.29
CA LEU A 140 2.49 -22.74 -34.83
C LEU A 140 3.07 -21.85 -33.72
N PHE A 141 2.22 -21.35 -32.81
CA PHE A 141 2.63 -20.40 -31.77
C PHE A 141 3.08 -21.04 -30.46
N GLU A 142 2.64 -22.27 -30.15
CA GLU A 142 3.04 -23.00 -28.93
C GLU A 142 4.56 -23.18 -28.84
N ASN A 143 5.20 -23.55 -29.95
CA ASN A 143 6.65 -23.74 -30.06
C ASN A 143 7.25 -22.78 -31.09
N TYR A 144 6.82 -21.52 -31.07
CA TYR A 144 7.16 -20.53 -32.10
C TYR A 144 8.68 -20.38 -32.31
N LYS A 145 9.15 -20.61 -33.55
CA LYS A 145 10.54 -20.44 -33.95
C LYS A 145 10.65 -19.21 -34.84
N PHE A 146 11.39 -18.22 -34.38
CA PHE A 146 11.63 -17.01 -35.17
C PHE A 146 12.72 -17.27 -36.24
N GLU A 147 12.31 -17.30 -37.50
CA GLU A 147 13.22 -17.51 -38.64
C GLU A 147 13.71 -16.18 -39.25
N SER A 148 12.78 -15.27 -39.53
CA SER A 148 13.03 -13.96 -40.13
C SER A 148 11.92 -12.98 -39.77
N LYS A 149 12.15 -11.68 -39.97
CA LYS A 149 11.14 -10.64 -39.69
C LYS A 149 9.97 -10.75 -40.67
N GLU A 150 10.27 -11.08 -41.92
CA GLU A 150 9.30 -11.23 -43.01
C GLU A 150 8.34 -12.38 -42.71
N GLN A 151 8.88 -13.58 -42.40
CA GLN A 151 8.07 -14.74 -42.02
C GLN A 151 7.27 -14.45 -40.75
N HIS A 152 7.87 -13.78 -39.77
CA HIS A 152 7.19 -13.43 -38.54
C HIS A 152 5.97 -12.54 -38.76
N ILE A 153 6.06 -11.55 -39.65
CA ILE A 153 4.92 -10.70 -40.01
C ILE A 153 3.83 -11.49 -40.75
N GLU A 154 4.19 -12.47 -41.58
CA GLU A 154 3.22 -13.37 -42.23
C GLU A 154 2.47 -14.23 -41.21
N ASP A 155 3.18 -14.86 -40.27
CA ASP A 155 2.60 -15.69 -39.21
C ASP A 155 1.64 -14.88 -38.34
N ILE A 156 2.05 -13.66 -37.95
CA ILE A 156 1.23 -12.78 -37.11
C ILE A 156 0.01 -12.26 -37.88
N ASN A 157 0.12 -11.99 -39.18
CA ASN A 157 -1.06 -11.65 -39.99
C ASN A 157 -2.04 -12.83 -40.09
N ARG A 158 -1.57 -14.09 -40.15
CA ARG A 158 -2.42 -15.28 -40.09
C ARG A 158 -3.15 -15.38 -38.75
N LEU A 159 -2.43 -15.17 -37.65
CA LEU A 159 -2.99 -15.11 -36.29
C LEU A 159 -4.08 -14.03 -36.16
N ILE A 160 -3.79 -12.81 -36.63
CA ILE A 160 -4.72 -11.68 -36.57
C ILE A 160 -5.97 -11.98 -37.40
N LYS A 161 -5.81 -12.54 -38.61
CA LYS A 161 -6.93 -12.90 -39.46
C LYS A 161 -7.86 -13.88 -38.76
N PHE A 162 -7.31 -14.95 -38.18
CA PHE A 162 -8.07 -15.91 -37.39
C PHE A 162 -8.79 -15.25 -36.20
N TYR A 163 -8.08 -14.44 -35.42
CA TYR A 163 -8.68 -13.70 -34.31
C TYR A 163 -9.82 -12.77 -34.77
N THR A 164 -9.70 -12.12 -35.93
CA THR A 164 -10.76 -11.25 -36.46
C THR A 164 -11.95 -12.02 -37.02
N ASP A 165 -11.74 -13.23 -37.55
CA ASP A 165 -12.79 -14.06 -38.15
C ASP A 165 -13.61 -14.76 -37.04
N GLU A 166 -12.93 -15.32 -36.02
CA GLU A 166 -13.57 -16.06 -34.92
C GLU A 166 -13.98 -15.18 -33.73
N ASN A 167 -13.38 -13.99 -33.60
CA ASN A 167 -13.56 -13.04 -32.49
C ASN A 167 -13.23 -13.62 -31.09
N GLU A 168 -12.45 -14.69 -31.03
CA GLU A 168 -11.93 -15.29 -29.81
C GLU A 168 -10.57 -15.95 -30.10
N ILE A 169 -9.72 -16.04 -29.07
CA ILE A 169 -8.49 -16.82 -29.12
C ILE A 169 -8.36 -17.61 -27.81
N ASP A 170 -7.76 -18.79 -27.88
CA ASP A 170 -7.48 -19.60 -26.71
C ASP A 170 -6.60 -18.82 -25.70
N ARG A 171 -6.93 -18.93 -24.41
CA ARG A 171 -6.20 -18.25 -23.33
C ARG A 171 -4.77 -18.77 -23.18
N GLU A 172 -4.49 -19.97 -23.67
CA GLU A 172 -3.14 -20.56 -23.67
C GLU A 172 -2.12 -19.70 -24.44
N PHE A 173 -2.56 -18.88 -25.40
CA PHE A 173 -1.68 -17.91 -26.09
C PHE A 173 -1.01 -16.90 -25.14
N ARG A 174 -1.51 -16.74 -23.92
CA ARG A 174 -0.85 -15.93 -22.88
C ARG A 174 0.49 -16.52 -22.44
N GLU A 175 0.62 -17.85 -22.54
CA GLU A 175 1.81 -18.59 -22.14
C GLU A 175 2.81 -18.79 -23.26
N PHE A 176 2.41 -18.55 -24.52
CA PHE A 176 3.26 -18.72 -25.69
C PHE A 176 4.18 -17.52 -25.89
N SER A 177 5.45 -17.79 -26.20
CA SER A 177 6.43 -16.74 -26.52
C SER A 177 6.45 -16.53 -28.02
N PHE A 178 5.84 -15.45 -28.49
CA PHE A 178 5.74 -15.17 -29.92
C PHE A 178 5.84 -13.68 -30.27
N VAL A 179 5.94 -12.78 -29.28
CA VAL A 179 6.00 -11.34 -29.56
C VAL A 179 7.45 -10.90 -29.66
N TYR A 180 7.81 -10.28 -30.78
CA TYR A 180 9.13 -9.79 -31.10
C TYR A 180 9.39 -8.40 -30.52
N THR A 181 10.53 -8.24 -29.85
CA THR A 181 10.85 -7.04 -29.07
C THR A 181 11.90 -6.16 -29.75
N ASN A 182 12.05 -4.91 -29.27
CA ASN A 182 13.15 -4.03 -29.70
C ASN A 182 14.54 -4.57 -29.32
N SER A 183 14.64 -5.46 -28.34
CA SER A 183 15.89 -6.15 -27.97
C SER A 183 16.19 -7.35 -28.87
N ASN A 184 15.36 -7.61 -29.89
CA ASN A 184 15.42 -8.76 -30.78
C ASN A 184 15.16 -10.11 -30.10
N ASN A 185 14.39 -10.11 -29.01
CA ASN A 185 13.93 -11.32 -28.33
C ASN A 185 12.52 -11.71 -28.79
N ILE A 186 12.13 -12.95 -28.51
CA ILE A 186 10.76 -13.44 -28.61
C ILE A 186 10.27 -13.75 -27.21
N VAL A 187 9.23 -13.06 -26.78
CA VAL A 187 8.72 -13.12 -25.42
C VAL A 187 7.21 -13.33 -25.40
N LYS A 188 6.69 -13.68 -24.21
CA LYS A 188 5.24 -13.76 -23.96
C LYS A 188 4.59 -12.38 -24.03
N PRO A 189 3.30 -12.27 -24.40
CA PRO A 189 2.58 -11.00 -24.40
C PRO A 189 2.68 -10.23 -23.06
N SER A 190 2.64 -10.92 -21.92
CA SER A 190 2.75 -10.30 -20.58
C SER A 190 4.08 -9.60 -20.30
N LYS A 191 5.13 -9.90 -21.08
CA LYS A 191 6.45 -9.28 -20.98
C LYS A 191 6.63 -8.10 -21.93
N ILE A 192 5.57 -7.64 -22.58
CA ILE A 192 5.60 -6.52 -23.51
C ILE A 192 5.08 -5.25 -22.86
N ALA A 193 5.78 -4.15 -23.09
CA ALA A 193 5.31 -2.80 -22.88
C ALA A 193 5.00 -2.13 -24.23
N ILE A 194 3.78 -1.64 -24.40
CA ILE A 194 3.32 -0.92 -25.59
C ILE A 194 3.55 0.57 -25.37
N ASP A 195 4.36 1.18 -26.22
CA ASP A 195 4.60 2.62 -26.24
C ASP A 195 4.86 3.09 -27.68
N SER A 196 5.39 4.30 -27.84
CA SER A 196 5.69 4.91 -29.11
C SER A 196 6.61 3.98 -29.90
N PRO A 197 6.26 3.66 -31.15
CA PRO A 197 5.41 4.46 -32.05
C PRO A 197 3.95 4.01 -32.15
N PHE A 198 3.49 3.10 -31.31
CA PHE A 198 2.12 2.56 -31.39
C PHE A 198 1.13 3.44 -30.65
N GLU A 199 1.45 3.75 -29.40
CA GLU A 199 0.65 4.57 -28.47
C GLU A 199 1.60 5.43 -27.65
N VAL A 200 1.17 6.59 -27.14
CA VAL A 200 2.03 7.45 -26.30
C VAL A 200 1.70 7.16 -24.84
N THR A 201 2.27 6.08 -24.31
CA THR A 201 2.00 5.61 -22.94
C THR A 201 3.07 6.08 -21.96
N GLY A 202 4.30 6.29 -22.43
CA GLY A 202 5.46 6.60 -21.58
C GLY A 202 6.10 5.36 -20.93
N LEU A 203 5.59 4.15 -21.20
CA LEU A 203 6.11 2.91 -20.64
C LEU A 203 7.57 2.63 -21.02
N LYS A 204 8.09 3.19 -22.12
CA LYS A 204 9.49 3.05 -22.52
C LYS A 204 10.49 3.52 -21.47
N TYR A 205 10.08 4.45 -20.61
CA TYR A 205 10.95 4.97 -19.54
C TYR A 205 10.98 4.07 -18.31
N VAL A 206 10.04 3.12 -18.19
CA VAL A 206 9.90 2.25 -17.02
C VAL A 206 10.04 0.76 -17.34
N ALA A 207 10.07 0.38 -18.63
CA ALA A 207 10.04 -1.02 -19.07
C ALA A 207 11.10 -1.91 -18.40
N SER A 208 12.33 -1.39 -18.24
CA SER A 208 13.44 -2.09 -17.59
C SER A 208 13.23 -2.38 -16.11
N TYR A 209 12.43 -1.58 -15.41
CA TYR A 209 12.13 -1.76 -13.99
C TYR A 209 10.98 -2.74 -13.76
N GLN A 210 10.15 -2.99 -14.80
CA GLN A 210 9.00 -3.89 -14.74
C GLN A 210 9.28 -5.27 -15.35
N ASP A 211 10.55 -5.59 -15.64
CA ASP A 211 10.93 -6.82 -16.37
C ASP A 211 10.10 -7.00 -17.66
N THR A 212 9.93 -5.90 -18.41
CA THR A 212 9.23 -5.87 -19.69
C THR A 212 10.12 -5.33 -20.79
N GLU A 213 9.79 -5.69 -22.03
CA GLU A 213 10.47 -5.21 -23.22
C GLU A 213 9.54 -4.43 -24.13
N LEU A 214 10.09 -3.45 -24.84
CA LEU A 214 9.32 -2.64 -25.78
C LEU A 214 8.93 -3.42 -27.03
N LEU A 215 7.67 -3.26 -27.43
CA LEU A 215 7.15 -3.81 -28.67
C LEU A 215 7.95 -3.32 -29.89
N ASN A 216 8.35 -4.25 -30.77
CA ASN A 216 9.17 -3.90 -31.92
C ASN A 216 8.40 -3.06 -32.95
N SER A 217 9.07 -2.07 -33.56
CA SER A 217 8.48 -1.25 -34.61
C SER A 217 8.10 -1.98 -35.90
N VAL A 218 8.59 -3.21 -36.13
CA VAL A 218 8.25 -4.06 -37.29
C VAL A 218 6.73 -4.29 -37.40
N TYR A 219 6.01 -4.31 -36.27
CA TYR A 219 4.56 -4.49 -36.27
C TYR A 219 3.76 -3.34 -36.88
N LYS A 220 4.42 -2.25 -37.30
CA LYS A 220 3.80 -1.25 -38.18
C LYS A 220 3.44 -1.79 -39.55
N GLU A 221 4.09 -2.87 -39.97
CA GLU A 221 3.93 -3.50 -41.30
C GLU A 221 2.72 -4.45 -41.34
N LEU A 222 2.11 -4.75 -40.18
CA LEU A 222 0.92 -5.60 -40.10
C LEU A 222 -0.27 -5.00 -40.84
N HIS A 223 -1.04 -5.85 -41.54
CA HIS A 223 -2.23 -5.42 -42.28
C HIS A 223 -3.30 -4.81 -41.37
N ASN A 224 -3.46 -5.35 -40.17
CA ASN A 224 -4.42 -4.88 -39.17
C ASN A 224 -3.75 -4.68 -37.80
N LYS A 225 -2.92 -3.63 -37.70
CA LYS A 225 -2.26 -3.20 -36.47
C LYS A 225 -3.22 -3.04 -35.28
N GLY A 226 -4.44 -2.54 -35.52
CA GLY A 226 -5.42 -2.29 -34.47
C GLY A 226 -5.90 -3.59 -33.81
N ALA A 227 -6.22 -4.60 -34.62
CA ALA A 227 -6.58 -5.93 -34.13
C ALA A 227 -5.42 -6.60 -33.39
N PHE A 228 -4.19 -6.46 -33.90
CA PHE A 228 -2.99 -6.97 -33.21
C PHE A 228 -2.82 -6.37 -31.80
N LEU A 229 -2.86 -5.04 -31.69
CA LEU A 229 -2.72 -4.37 -30.40
C LEU A 229 -3.83 -4.79 -29.43
N SER A 230 -5.07 -4.92 -29.92
CA SER A 230 -6.20 -5.39 -29.11
C SER A 230 -6.00 -6.83 -28.63
N LEU A 231 -5.52 -7.71 -29.52
CA LEU A 231 -5.19 -9.10 -29.23
C LEU A 231 -4.11 -9.19 -28.14
N ILE A 232 -2.93 -8.59 -28.33
CA ILE A 232 -1.83 -8.73 -27.35
C ILE A 232 -2.16 -8.08 -26.02
N LYS A 233 -2.93 -6.98 -25.98
CA LYS A 233 -3.46 -6.41 -24.73
C LYS A 233 -4.39 -7.40 -24.02
N SER A 234 -5.29 -8.05 -24.75
CA SER A 234 -6.16 -9.10 -24.18
C SER A 234 -5.39 -10.32 -23.66
N LEU A 235 -4.18 -10.54 -24.18
CA LEU A 235 -3.24 -11.57 -23.75
C LEU A 235 -2.28 -11.11 -22.64
N GLY A 236 -2.36 -9.84 -22.19
CA GLY A 236 -1.64 -9.34 -21.03
C GLY A 236 -0.50 -8.35 -21.32
N ALA A 237 -0.33 -7.88 -22.56
CA ALA A 237 0.63 -6.82 -22.86
C ALA A 237 0.28 -5.53 -22.10
N ASN A 238 1.30 -4.88 -21.53
CA ASN A 238 1.15 -3.70 -20.71
C ASN A 238 0.98 -2.45 -21.59
N ASP A 239 -0.15 -1.77 -21.44
CA ASP A 239 -0.43 -0.46 -22.04
C ASP A 239 -0.62 0.66 -21.01
N VAL A 240 -0.51 0.31 -19.72
CA VAL A 240 -0.51 1.21 -18.57
C VAL A 240 0.53 0.77 -17.55
N LEU A 241 0.95 1.68 -16.66
CA LEU A 241 1.82 1.33 -15.54
C LEU A 241 0.99 0.51 -14.53
N VAL A 242 1.30 -0.77 -14.41
CA VAL A 242 0.50 -1.71 -13.60
C VAL A 242 0.75 -1.52 -12.11
N ILE A 243 -0.34 -1.42 -11.34
CA ILE A 243 -0.32 -1.53 -9.88
C ILE A 243 -0.68 -2.96 -9.52
N GLU A 244 0.23 -3.65 -8.85
CA GLU A 244 0.12 -5.06 -8.56
C GLU A 244 -0.25 -5.33 -7.11
N LYS A 245 -1.03 -6.38 -6.92
CA LYS A 245 -1.39 -6.88 -5.60
C LYS A 245 -0.22 -7.67 -5.01
N THR A 246 0.20 -7.30 -3.81
CA THR A 246 1.22 -8.00 -3.03
C THR A 246 0.72 -8.33 -1.61
N SER A 247 1.61 -8.84 -0.76
CA SER A 247 1.35 -9.09 0.65
C SER A 247 1.77 -7.91 1.52
N ILE A 248 1.22 -7.80 2.74
CA ILE A 248 1.59 -6.75 3.71
C ILE A 248 3.00 -6.93 4.31
N ARG A 249 3.81 -7.89 3.82
CA ARG A 249 5.07 -8.29 4.43
C ARG A 249 6.04 -7.11 4.59
N ASP A 250 6.11 -6.27 3.57
CA ASP A 250 7.07 -5.18 3.49
C ASP A 250 6.40 -3.82 3.76
N ASN A 251 5.14 -3.83 4.23
CA ASN A 251 4.42 -2.62 4.62
C ASN A 251 5.00 -2.00 5.91
N PRO A 252 5.32 -0.69 5.94
CA PRO A 252 5.79 -0.01 7.15
C PRO A 252 4.86 -0.13 8.36
N ASP A 253 3.54 -0.18 8.13
CA ASP A 253 2.52 -0.33 9.17
C ASP A 253 2.17 -1.80 9.48
N ARG A 254 2.92 -2.77 8.95
CA ARG A 254 2.67 -4.22 9.15
C ARG A 254 2.50 -4.57 10.62
N TYR A 255 3.35 -4.02 11.49
CA TYR A 255 3.27 -4.30 12.93
C TYR A 255 1.89 -3.94 13.49
N ILE A 256 1.34 -2.78 13.09
CA ILE A 256 0.03 -2.31 13.55
C ILE A 256 -1.09 -3.17 12.96
N LEU A 257 -1.02 -3.46 11.66
CA LEU A 257 -1.97 -4.33 10.96
C LEU A 257 -2.10 -5.70 11.64
N VAL A 258 -0.96 -6.34 11.94
CA VAL A 258 -0.93 -7.68 12.54
C VAL A 258 -1.35 -7.65 14.00
N ARG A 259 -0.88 -6.68 14.79
CA ARG A 259 -1.20 -6.57 16.23
C ARG A 259 -2.69 -6.30 16.45
N LYS A 260 -3.31 -5.44 15.63
CA LYS A 260 -4.72 -5.06 15.79
C LYS A 260 -5.72 -6.05 15.20
N ALA A 261 -5.30 -6.93 14.29
CA ALA A 261 -6.23 -7.85 13.62
C ALA A 261 -6.83 -8.94 14.52
N GLY A 262 -6.26 -9.16 15.72
CA GLY A 262 -6.70 -10.22 16.63
C GLY A 262 -6.59 -11.62 16.00
N GLY A 263 -7.24 -12.60 16.61
CA GLY A 263 -7.35 -13.96 16.08
C GLY A 263 -6.12 -14.85 16.30
N ALA A 264 -6.39 -16.11 16.67
CA ALA A 264 -5.36 -17.11 16.94
C ALA A 264 -5.02 -17.99 15.72
N ARG A 265 -5.94 -18.12 14.75
CA ARG A 265 -5.79 -19.03 13.59
C ARG A 265 -6.00 -18.33 12.26
N TRP A 266 -5.12 -18.68 11.31
CA TRP A 266 -5.26 -18.39 9.88
C TRP A 266 -6.28 -19.35 9.27
N THR A 267 -7.15 -18.85 8.40
CA THR A 267 -8.22 -19.62 7.73
C THR A 267 -8.29 -19.25 6.25
N ASP A 268 -9.11 -19.96 5.48
CA ASP A 268 -9.47 -19.66 4.10
C ASP A 268 -10.07 -18.26 3.90
N THR A 269 -10.73 -17.71 4.93
CA THR A 269 -11.30 -16.35 4.93
C THR A 269 -10.31 -15.24 5.32
N ALA A 270 -9.03 -15.58 5.49
CA ALA A 270 -7.97 -14.63 5.82
C ALA A 270 -7.69 -13.66 4.67
N ILE A 271 -7.23 -12.46 5.03
CA ILE A 271 -6.85 -11.41 4.10
C ILE A 271 -5.41 -11.00 4.46
N ASN A 272 -4.54 -11.02 3.46
CA ASN A 272 -3.21 -10.42 3.47
C ASN A 272 -3.00 -9.83 2.08
N ARG A 273 -3.28 -8.55 1.96
CA ARG A 273 -3.34 -7.82 0.68
C ARG A 273 -2.70 -6.45 0.86
N ASP A 274 -1.87 -6.09 -0.08
CA ASP A 274 -1.26 -4.77 -0.22
C ASP A 274 -1.02 -4.50 -1.71
N TRP A 275 -0.44 -3.35 -2.04
CA TRP A 275 -0.29 -2.90 -3.41
C TRP A 275 1.02 -2.16 -3.62
N ILE A 276 1.65 -2.44 -4.76
CA ILE A 276 2.93 -1.86 -5.19
C ILE A 276 2.88 -1.55 -6.69
N ILE A 277 3.79 -0.70 -7.15
CA ILE A 277 4.27 -0.72 -8.52
C ILE A 277 5.65 -1.38 -8.45
N GLU A 278 5.87 -2.46 -9.19
CA GLU A 278 7.17 -3.15 -9.17
C GLU A 278 8.28 -2.18 -9.63
N GLY A 279 9.38 -2.12 -8.89
CA GLY A 279 10.52 -1.25 -9.18
C GLY A 279 10.28 0.25 -8.91
N LEU A 280 9.21 0.63 -8.21
CA LEU A 280 8.85 2.05 -8.03
C LEU A 280 9.95 2.86 -7.33
N ASP A 281 10.58 2.34 -6.30
CA ASP A 281 11.64 3.06 -5.57
C ASP A 281 12.82 3.38 -6.51
N GLU A 282 13.20 2.42 -7.37
CA GLU A 282 14.23 2.60 -8.37
C GLU A 282 13.81 3.56 -9.50
N MET A 283 12.55 3.49 -9.95
CA MET A 283 11.99 4.42 -10.93
C MET A 283 12.03 5.87 -10.43
N LEU A 284 11.59 6.11 -9.19
CA LEU A 284 11.58 7.46 -8.61
C LEU A 284 12.99 8.00 -8.32
N ALA A 285 13.98 7.13 -8.22
CA ALA A 285 15.39 7.46 -8.06
C ALA A 285 16.15 7.64 -9.38
N ASP A 286 15.49 7.42 -10.53
CA ASP A 286 16.11 7.51 -11.85
C ASP A 286 16.65 8.91 -12.14
N GLN A 287 17.83 8.97 -12.75
CA GLN A 287 18.51 10.24 -13.06
C GLN A 287 18.46 10.59 -14.54
N GLU A 288 18.09 9.65 -15.41
CA GLU A 288 18.12 9.85 -16.86
C GLU A 288 16.81 10.45 -17.38
N HIS A 289 15.67 9.98 -16.87
CA HIS A 289 14.31 10.30 -17.30
C HIS A 289 13.36 10.63 -16.14
N PRO A 290 13.79 11.37 -15.09
CA PRO A 290 13.00 11.55 -13.87
C PRO A 290 11.66 12.25 -14.11
N ARG A 291 11.61 13.16 -15.11
CA ARG A 291 10.40 13.94 -15.41
C ARG A 291 9.34 13.09 -16.10
N GLU A 292 9.75 12.29 -17.07
CA GLU A 292 8.86 11.40 -17.82
C GLU A 292 8.30 10.30 -16.93
N ILE A 293 9.14 9.71 -16.06
CA ILE A 293 8.72 8.73 -15.06
C ILE A 293 7.74 9.36 -14.08
N SER A 294 8.07 10.53 -13.52
CA SER A 294 7.17 11.25 -12.61
C SER A 294 5.81 11.54 -13.24
N LYS A 295 5.80 11.98 -14.50
CA LYS A 295 4.54 12.23 -15.22
C LYS A 295 3.74 10.95 -15.45
N LEU A 296 4.40 9.85 -15.79
CA LEU A 296 3.75 8.55 -15.95
C LEU A 296 3.11 8.09 -14.64
N VAL A 297 3.85 8.14 -13.54
CA VAL A 297 3.36 7.79 -12.19
C VAL A 297 2.18 8.70 -11.81
N TRP A 298 2.31 10.02 -11.99
CA TRP A 298 1.24 10.98 -11.72
C TRP A 298 -0.04 10.67 -12.48
N ASN A 299 0.05 10.46 -13.79
CA ASN A 299 -1.09 10.14 -14.63
C ASN A 299 -1.72 8.80 -14.24
N THR A 300 -0.89 7.80 -13.92
CA THR A 300 -1.35 6.49 -13.44
C THR A 300 -2.20 6.68 -12.18
N MET A 301 -1.68 7.39 -11.18
CA MET A 301 -2.38 7.66 -9.92
C MET A 301 -3.69 8.45 -10.10
N CYS A 302 -3.74 9.36 -11.08
CA CYS A 302 -4.96 10.09 -11.43
C CYS A 302 -6.05 9.19 -12.04
N THR A 303 -5.66 8.05 -12.64
CA THR A 303 -6.57 7.14 -13.35
C THR A 303 -6.92 5.86 -12.58
N VAL A 304 -6.25 5.59 -11.45
CA VAL A 304 -6.57 4.45 -10.59
C VAL A 304 -8.05 4.48 -10.23
N SER A 305 -8.72 3.36 -10.52
CA SER A 305 -10.17 3.13 -10.51
C SER A 305 -10.93 3.97 -9.49
N LEU A 306 -11.91 4.75 -9.94
CA LEU A 306 -12.97 5.37 -9.12
C LEU A 306 -13.97 4.34 -8.57
N ASN A 307 -13.56 3.09 -8.38
CA ASN A 307 -14.39 2.08 -7.73
C ASN A 307 -14.50 2.44 -6.24
N SER A 308 -15.68 2.25 -5.66
CA SER A 308 -16.13 2.79 -4.37
C SER A 308 -15.27 2.49 -3.13
N TYR A 309 -14.13 1.81 -3.27
CA TYR A 309 -13.32 1.31 -2.17
C TYR A 309 -11.83 1.71 -2.19
N ASN A 310 -11.30 2.29 -3.29
CA ASN A 310 -9.88 2.68 -3.43
C ASN A 310 -8.92 1.66 -2.78
N GLU A 311 -9.10 0.37 -3.11
CA GLU A 311 -8.42 -0.72 -2.40
C GLU A 311 -6.91 -0.65 -2.62
N GLU A 312 -6.46 -0.15 -3.77
CA GLU A 312 -5.08 -0.01 -4.20
C GLU A 312 -4.26 0.93 -3.29
N PHE A 313 -4.95 1.85 -2.59
CA PHE A 313 -4.31 2.78 -1.67
C PHE A 313 -4.20 2.24 -0.24
N LYS A 314 -4.74 1.04 0.01
CA LYS A 314 -4.83 0.45 1.34
C LYS A 314 -4.24 -0.95 1.43
N ALA A 315 -3.42 -1.15 2.45
CA ALA A 315 -3.07 -2.48 2.92
C ALA A 315 -4.19 -3.04 3.81
N GLN A 316 -4.56 -4.30 3.61
CA GLN A 316 -5.63 -4.98 4.32
C GLN A 316 -5.14 -6.28 4.95
N TYR A 317 -5.46 -6.46 6.24
CA TYR A 317 -5.08 -7.66 7.00
C TYR A 317 -6.18 -8.17 7.92
N ARG A 318 -6.39 -9.49 7.90
CA ARG A 318 -7.32 -10.22 8.79
C ARG A 318 -6.98 -11.70 8.81
N LYS A 319 -7.08 -12.39 9.95
CA LYS A 319 -6.78 -13.84 10.05
C LYS A 319 -7.97 -14.77 9.77
N ASN A 320 -9.20 -14.32 10.03
CA ASN A 320 -10.45 -15.03 9.73
C ASN A 320 -11.65 -14.07 9.77
N SER A 321 -12.78 -14.48 9.19
CA SER A 321 -13.99 -13.66 9.02
C SER A 321 -14.63 -13.15 10.32
N SER A 322 -14.31 -13.74 11.47
CA SER A 322 -14.83 -13.30 12.78
C SER A 322 -14.23 -11.99 13.29
N TYR A 323 -13.14 -11.50 12.68
CA TYR A 323 -12.48 -10.25 13.07
C TYR A 323 -12.68 -9.16 12.02
N ARG A 324 -12.55 -7.89 12.43
CA ARG A 324 -12.60 -6.77 11.50
C ARG A 324 -11.33 -6.71 10.66
N VAL A 325 -11.47 -6.37 9.37
CA VAL A 325 -10.34 -6.08 8.49
C VAL A 325 -9.61 -4.86 9.03
N GLN A 326 -8.30 -5.00 9.25
CA GLN A 326 -7.44 -3.87 9.58
C GLN A 326 -6.95 -3.24 8.28
N GLU A 327 -7.06 -1.92 8.19
CA GLU A 327 -6.63 -1.15 7.01
C GLU A 327 -5.56 -0.14 7.39
N ARG A 328 -4.55 0.02 6.53
CA ARG A 328 -3.51 1.06 6.62
C ARG A 328 -3.12 1.53 5.22
N LYS A 329 -2.26 2.55 5.11
CA LYS A 329 -1.73 3.00 3.80
C LYS A 329 -1.01 1.82 3.11
N SER A 330 -1.21 1.67 1.80
CA SER A 330 -0.48 0.66 1.03
C SER A 330 1.01 0.99 0.92
N GLN A 331 1.82 -0.02 0.57
CA GLN A 331 3.24 0.19 0.27
C GLN A 331 3.44 1.26 -0.83
N LEU A 332 2.62 1.21 -1.88
CA LEU A 332 2.56 2.24 -2.93
C LEU A 332 2.45 3.67 -2.36
N ILE A 333 1.50 3.91 -1.46
CA ILE A 333 1.29 5.25 -0.86
C ILE A 333 2.48 5.65 0.02
N HIS A 334 3.05 4.72 0.79
CA HIS A 334 4.24 4.99 1.60
C HIS A 334 5.44 5.41 0.74
N THR A 335 5.72 4.70 -0.35
CA THR A 335 6.79 5.07 -1.29
C THR A 335 6.55 6.46 -1.88
N LEU A 336 5.35 6.71 -2.43
CA LEU A 336 5.01 7.98 -3.06
C LEU A 336 5.06 9.16 -2.09
N SER A 337 4.65 8.97 -0.83
CA SER A 337 4.62 10.02 0.20
C SER A 337 6.02 10.44 0.67
N ASN A 338 7.01 9.55 0.60
CA ASN A 338 8.33 9.77 1.17
C ASN A 338 9.39 10.14 0.11
N ALA A 339 9.17 9.84 -1.17
CA ALA A 339 10.13 10.15 -2.24
C ALA A 339 10.04 11.62 -2.71
N ASN A 340 11.17 12.17 -3.18
CA ASN A 340 11.23 13.47 -3.84
C ASN A 340 11.07 13.27 -5.35
N TRP A 341 9.84 13.21 -5.84
CA TRP A 341 9.57 12.78 -7.22
C TRP A 341 8.64 13.69 -8.02
N ILE A 342 8.02 14.70 -7.41
CA ILE A 342 7.14 15.63 -8.13
C ILE A 342 7.97 16.85 -8.54
N PRO A 343 8.14 17.14 -9.84
CA PRO A 343 8.84 18.33 -10.29
C PRO A 343 8.01 19.59 -10.02
N ASP A 344 8.67 20.66 -9.61
CA ASP A 344 8.10 22.01 -9.65
C ASP A 344 8.28 22.67 -11.03
N LYS A 345 7.76 23.90 -11.19
CA LYS A 345 7.91 24.72 -12.40
C LYS A 345 9.36 24.96 -12.83
N ASP A 346 10.30 24.93 -11.89
CA ASP A 346 11.73 25.12 -12.15
C ASP A 346 12.46 23.79 -12.43
N GLY A 347 11.73 22.67 -12.40
CA GLY A 347 12.25 21.32 -12.65
C GLY A 347 12.93 20.69 -11.44
N ARG A 348 12.80 21.26 -10.24
CA ARG A 348 13.30 20.67 -9.01
C ARG A 348 12.31 19.62 -8.50
N PHE A 349 12.82 18.44 -8.18
CA PHE A 349 12.01 17.36 -7.63
C PHE A 349 11.81 17.53 -6.13
N CYS A 350 10.54 17.59 -5.74
CA CYS A 350 10.08 17.87 -4.39
C CYS A 350 9.35 16.66 -3.79
N ASN A 351 9.36 16.58 -2.47
CA ASN A 351 8.46 15.68 -1.75
C ASN A 351 7.01 16.19 -1.94
N PRO A 352 6.00 15.31 -2.07
CA PRO A 352 4.61 15.74 -2.19
C PRO A 352 4.15 16.71 -1.10
N LYS A 353 4.66 16.59 0.12
CA LYS A 353 4.31 17.46 1.24
C LYS A 353 4.78 18.89 1.07
N ASP A 354 5.85 19.09 0.29
CA ASP A 354 6.55 20.37 0.11
C ASP A 354 6.13 21.15 -1.15
N ILE A 355 5.19 20.62 -1.93
CA ILE A 355 4.72 21.22 -3.17
C ILE A 355 3.20 21.35 -3.17
N ASP A 356 2.68 22.46 -3.70
CA ASP A 356 1.26 22.72 -3.84
C ASP A 356 0.85 22.84 -5.31
N MET A 357 -0.44 23.03 -5.55
CA MET A 357 -1.01 23.15 -6.89
C MET A 357 -0.42 24.33 -7.68
N GLU A 358 0.00 25.41 -7.01
CA GLU A 358 0.53 26.59 -7.68
C GLU A 358 1.94 26.36 -8.23
N LEU A 359 2.70 25.46 -7.63
CA LEU A 359 4.06 25.13 -8.05
C LEU A 359 4.14 23.98 -9.07
N LEU A 360 3.03 23.29 -9.34
CA LEU A 360 2.99 22.22 -10.34
C LEU A 360 3.26 22.75 -11.77
N PRO A 361 4.02 22.00 -12.60
CA PRO A 361 4.12 22.24 -14.03
C PRO A 361 2.76 22.09 -14.73
N LEU A 362 2.58 22.82 -15.83
CA LEU A 362 1.31 22.87 -16.59
C LEU A 362 0.83 21.49 -17.08
N ASP A 363 1.74 20.55 -17.31
CA ASP A 363 1.42 19.22 -17.83
C ASP A 363 1.22 18.15 -16.74
N PHE A 364 1.28 18.55 -15.46
CA PHE A 364 0.86 17.75 -14.31
C PHE A 364 -0.53 18.23 -13.88
N VAL A 365 -1.56 17.65 -14.50
CA VAL A 365 -2.95 18.05 -14.25
C VAL A 365 -3.34 17.64 -12.82
N TYR A 366 -3.72 18.62 -12.00
CA TYR A 366 -4.23 18.36 -10.65
C TYR A 366 -5.55 17.59 -10.73
N ASN A 367 -5.56 16.38 -10.19
CA ASN A 367 -6.76 15.56 -10.04
C ASN A 367 -6.68 14.78 -8.72
N ASN A 368 -7.66 15.02 -7.83
CA ASN A 368 -7.77 14.35 -6.53
C ASN A 368 -9.15 13.69 -6.33
N GLU A 369 -9.86 13.32 -7.39
CA GLU A 369 -11.20 12.73 -7.28
C GLU A 369 -11.20 11.41 -6.47
N ASN A 370 -10.13 10.61 -6.60
CA ASN A 370 -9.94 9.37 -5.84
C ASN A 370 -9.22 9.59 -4.48
N LYS A 371 -8.98 10.84 -4.05
CA LYS A 371 -8.35 11.23 -2.77
C LYS A 371 -6.91 10.77 -2.57
N TRP A 372 -6.20 10.34 -3.62
CA TRP A 372 -4.83 9.85 -3.50
C TRP A 372 -3.84 10.93 -3.03
N LEU A 373 -4.06 12.20 -3.40
CA LEU A 373 -3.20 13.32 -2.98
C LEU A 373 -3.28 13.54 -1.46
N ASP A 374 -4.45 13.32 -0.86
CA ASP A 374 -4.63 13.42 0.59
C ASP A 374 -3.79 12.35 1.32
N LEU A 375 -3.72 11.15 0.75
CA LEU A 375 -3.02 10.00 1.34
C LEU A 375 -1.50 10.16 1.30
N ILE A 376 -0.97 10.82 0.27
CA ILE A 376 0.45 11.18 0.19
C ILE A 376 0.79 12.50 0.89
N GLU A 377 -0.20 13.16 1.50
CA GLU A 377 -0.07 14.42 2.24
C GLU A 377 0.38 15.60 1.36
N PHE A 378 -0.13 15.67 0.13
CA PHE A 378 0.23 16.70 -0.85
C PHE A 378 0.01 18.13 -0.31
N GLY A 379 1.04 18.98 -0.39
CA GLY A 379 1.00 20.38 0.04
C GLY A 379 0.89 20.60 1.55
N LEU A 380 1.01 19.55 2.38
CA LEU A 380 0.86 19.66 3.82
C LEU A 380 1.82 20.68 4.45
N ASN A 381 3.10 20.67 4.07
CA ASN A 381 4.09 21.62 4.59
C ASN A 381 3.90 23.04 4.00
N VAL A 382 3.30 23.17 2.81
CA VAL A 382 2.96 24.47 2.21
C VAL A 382 1.78 25.11 2.95
N GLN A 383 0.77 24.32 3.33
CA GLN A 383 -0.32 24.78 4.19
C GLN A 383 0.23 25.22 5.56
N PHE A 384 1.09 24.41 6.18
CA PHE A 384 1.75 24.79 7.44
C PHE A 384 2.57 26.10 7.30
N THR A 385 3.31 26.30 6.22
CA THR A 385 4.10 27.54 6.03
C THR A 385 3.25 28.76 5.71
N ASN A 386 2.13 28.62 5.00
CA ASN A 386 1.18 29.72 4.77
C ASN A 386 0.44 30.09 6.06
N ASP A 387 -0.02 29.10 6.82
CA ASP A 387 -0.61 29.32 8.15
C ASP A 387 0.41 29.94 9.10
N GLU A 388 1.67 29.49 9.08
CA GLU A 388 2.76 30.10 9.85
C GLU A 388 3.08 31.52 9.40
N ARG A 389 2.99 31.82 8.10
CA ARG A 389 3.19 33.16 7.53
C ARG A 389 2.05 34.11 7.91
N ASP A 390 0.81 33.65 7.89
CA ASP A 390 -0.34 34.45 8.28
C ASP A 390 -0.38 34.65 9.80
N ASN A 391 -0.02 33.62 10.58
CA ASN A 391 0.23 33.74 12.02
C ASN A 391 1.42 34.68 12.32
N ALA A 392 2.47 34.69 11.49
CA ALA A 392 3.60 35.63 11.63
C ALA A 392 3.22 37.07 11.26
N LYS A 393 2.38 37.28 10.23
CA LYS A 393 1.82 38.60 9.91
C LYS A 393 0.98 39.13 11.07
N GLU A 394 0.12 38.30 11.65
CA GLU A 394 -0.65 38.65 12.86
C GLU A 394 0.26 38.95 14.06
N LEU A 395 1.33 38.17 14.24
CA LEU A 395 2.29 38.37 15.31
C LEU A 395 3.06 39.70 15.15
N VAL A 396 3.48 40.04 13.92
CA VAL A 396 4.13 41.33 13.61
C VAL A 396 3.18 42.50 13.85
N VAL A 397 1.92 42.40 13.44
CA VAL A 397 0.87 43.39 13.75
C VAL A 397 0.71 43.54 15.27
N SER A 398 0.71 42.42 16.01
CA SER A 398 0.52 42.43 17.47
C SER A 398 1.71 42.99 18.26
N ILE A 399 2.94 42.82 17.75
CA ILE A 399 4.18 43.25 18.41
C ILE A 399 4.52 44.71 18.07
N THR A 400 4.29 45.12 16.81
CA THR A 400 4.67 46.46 16.33
C THR A 400 3.55 47.50 16.49
N GLY A 401 2.30 47.05 16.67
CA GLY A 401 1.13 47.93 16.75
C GLY A 401 0.75 48.58 15.42
N MET A 402 1.31 48.11 14.30
CA MET A 402 1.04 48.62 12.96
C MET A 402 -0.19 47.93 12.35
N SER A 403 -0.98 48.69 11.61
CA SER A 403 -2.07 48.15 10.77
C SER A 403 -1.53 47.43 9.53
N VAL A 404 -2.33 46.53 8.95
CA VAL A 404 -1.99 45.83 7.69
C VAL A 404 -1.72 46.84 6.58
N GLU A 405 -2.46 47.96 6.53
CA GLU A 405 -2.23 49.04 5.57
C GLU A 405 -0.88 49.78 5.79
N GLN A 406 -0.43 49.91 7.04
CA GLN A 406 0.89 50.50 7.34
C GLN A 406 2.04 49.58 6.93
N LEU A 407 1.89 48.26 7.06
CA LEU A 407 2.87 47.29 6.55
C LEU A 407 2.98 47.32 5.02
N GLU A 408 1.87 47.54 4.32
CA GLU A 408 1.89 47.75 2.86
C GLU A 408 2.55 49.07 2.46
N GLN A 409 2.43 50.14 3.25
CA GLN A 409 3.15 51.40 3.00
C GLN A 409 4.68 51.25 3.11
N PHE A 410 5.19 50.27 3.87
CA PHE A 410 6.62 49.98 3.94
C PHE A 410 7.17 49.24 2.70
N LYS A 411 6.33 48.62 1.83
CA LYS A 411 6.78 48.15 0.50
C LYS A 411 7.39 49.27 -0.34
N ASN A 412 7.01 50.52 -0.11
CA ASN A 412 7.55 51.69 -0.80
C ASN A 412 8.94 52.15 -0.30
N THR A 413 9.50 51.49 0.73
CA THR A 413 10.84 51.81 1.29
C THR A 413 11.96 50.91 0.76
N GLY A 414 11.65 49.94 -0.11
CA GLY A 414 12.65 49.12 -0.82
C GLY A 414 13.18 47.90 -0.06
N ILE A 415 12.63 47.58 1.12
CA ILE A 415 12.91 46.30 1.80
C ILE A 415 11.84 45.31 1.35
N SER A 416 12.26 44.23 0.68
CA SER A 416 11.34 43.22 0.17
C SER A 416 10.78 42.33 1.30
N PRO A 417 9.56 41.78 1.15
CA PRO A 417 8.98 40.82 2.09
C PRO A 417 9.90 39.63 2.38
N GLU A 418 10.69 39.18 1.40
CA GLU A 418 11.65 38.09 1.50
C GLU A 418 12.83 38.44 2.42
N ARG A 419 13.30 39.70 2.37
CA ARG A 419 14.35 40.22 3.27
C ARG A 419 13.86 40.30 4.71
N MET A 420 12.59 40.63 4.91
CA MET A 420 11.96 40.67 6.23
C MET A 420 11.78 39.26 6.80
N LEU A 421 11.41 38.29 5.95
CA LEU A 421 11.32 36.89 6.31
C LEU A 421 12.69 36.32 6.69
N GLU A 422 13.73 36.60 5.89
CA GLU A 422 15.11 36.18 6.17
C GLU A 422 15.63 36.73 7.51
N LEU A 423 15.28 37.98 7.85
CA LEU A 423 15.64 38.60 9.14
C LEU A 423 14.86 37.99 10.31
N ALA A 424 13.57 37.71 10.12
CA ALA A 424 12.74 37.05 11.12
C ALA A 424 13.20 35.60 11.38
N GLU A 425 13.58 34.86 10.34
CA GLU A 425 14.14 33.51 10.41
C GLU A 425 15.50 33.51 11.14
N LYS A 426 16.40 34.44 10.79
CA LYS A 426 17.69 34.61 11.49
C LYS A 426 17.52 34.93 12.96
N GLU A 427 16.58 35.80 13.32
CA GLU A 427 16.33 36.15 14.71
C GLU A 427 15.63 35.01 15.47
N THR A 428 14.74 34.26 14.80
CA THR A 428 14.12 33.03 15.33
C THR A 428 15.15 31.95 15.62
N GLN A 429 16.10 31.76 14.70
CA GLN A 429 17.23 30.84 14.88
C GLN A 429 18.15 31.29 16.02
N ARG A 430 18.46 32.59 16.10
CA ARG A 430 19.25 33.17 17.20
C ARG A 430 18.59 33.01 18.57
N LEU A 431 17.27 33.18 18.65
CA LEU A 431 16.49 32.96 19.87
C LEU A 431 16.48 31.47 20.26
N GLY A 432 16.33 30.56 19.29
CA GLY A 432 16.48 29.12 19.49
C GLY A 432 17.86 28.76 20.07
N ASP A 433 18.93 29.29 19.48
CA ASP A 433 20.31 29.04 19.92
C ASP A 433 20.63 29.66 21.29
N ALA A 434 19.97 30.76 21.67
CA ALA A 434 20.11 31.39 22.99
C ALA A 434 19.40 30.58 24.09
N ILE A 435 18.26 29.95 23.75
CA ILE A 435 17.51 29.06 24.64
C ILE A 435 18.27 27.76 24.91
N ASP A 436 19.05 27.27 23.94
CA ASP A 436 19.93 26.12 24.09
C ASP A 436 21.15 26.42 24.96
N ARG A 437 21.78 27.58 24.77
CA ARG A 437 22.93 28.01 25.58
C ARG A 437 22.60 28.29 27.05
N SER A 438 21.32 28.44 27.37
CA SER A 438 20.79 28.64 28.72
C SER A 438 20.08 27.41 29.28
N GLN A 439 20.31 26.22 28.71
CA GLN A 439 19.87 24.98 29.33
C GLN A 439 20.76 24.66 30.54
N GLY A 440 20.13 24.41 31.70
CA GLY A 440 20.84 23.96 32.89
C GLY A 440 21.47 22.59 32.68
N SER A 441 22.46 22.23 33.49
CA SER A 441 23.24 20.98 33.35
C SER A 441 22.52 19.71 33.82
N GLY A 442 21.23 19.80 34.20
CA GLY A 442 20.47 18.66 34.73
C GLY A 442 20.97 18.11 36.07
N GLY A 443 21.72 18.91 36.85
CA GLY A 443 22.32 18.49 38.13
C GLY A 443 21.38 18.55 39.34
N SER A 444 20.08 18.39 39.12
CA SER A 444 19.08 18.36 40.20
C SER A 444 19.21 17.03 40.97
N GLU A 445 19.10 17.06 42.30
CA GLU A 445 19.07 15.83 43.11
C GLU A 445 17.86 14.97 42.71
N GLU A 446 18.01 13.63 42.77
CA GLU A 446 16.91 12.68 42.60
C GLU A 446 15.74 13.03 43.53
N VAL A 447 14.52 12.95 43.01
CA VAL A 447 13.32 13.09 43.82
C VAL A 447 13.25 11.88 44.75
N ASP A 448 13.25 12.12 46.07
CA ASP A 448 12.99 11.08 47.05
C ASP A 448 11.60 10.46 46.76
N GLN A 449 11.59 9.28 46.15
CA GLN A 449 10.39 8.53 45.77
C GLN A 449 9.78 7.85 47.01
N GLY A 450 9.61 8.63 48.09
CA GLY A 450 9.24 8.19 49.44
C GLY A 450 8.38 6.93 49.41
N GLY A 451 9.00 5.81 49.81
CA GLY A 451 8.50 4.46 49.58
C GLY A 451 7.03 4.30 49.94
N LYS A 452 6.20 4.20 48.91
CA LYS A 452 4.92 3.51 48.82
C LYS A 452 4.58 3.48 47.34
N ASP A 453 4.50 2.27 46.79
CA ASP A 453 3.90 2.02 45.50
C ASP A 453 2.51 2.70 45.47
N ASN A 454 2.35 3.71 44.61
CA ASN A 454 1.03 4.28 44.33
C ASN A 454 0.28 3.25 43.46
N ASP A 455 -0.31 2.25 44.10
CA ASP A 455 -1.28 1.32 43.49
C ASP A 455 -2.63 2.00 43.14
N ASP A 456 -2.72 3.34 43.21
CA ASP A 456 -3.98 4.10 43.08
C ASP A 456 -4.21 4.75 41.70
N GLU A 457 -3.39 4.50 40.67
CA GLU A 457 -3.50 5.18 39.35
C GLU A 457 -3.80 4.25 38.17
N ILE A 458 -4.79 3.35 38.32
CA ILE A 458 -5.46 2.76 37.16
C ILE A 458 -6.90 3.27 37.19
N ILE A 459 -7.29 4.07 36.20
CA ILE A 459 -8.69 4.45 36.01
C ILE A 459 -9.44 3.20 35.52
N ILE A 460 -10.00 2.42 36.46
CA ILE A 460 -10.69 1.16 36.18
C ILE A 460 -12.08 1.40 35.55
N ASN A 461 -12.72 2.53 35.89
CA ASN A 461 -14.05 2.91 35.40
C ASN A 461 -14.09 4.37 34.90
N ILE A 462 -14.02 4.54 33.58
CA ILE A 462 -13.94 5.85 32.91
C ILE A 462 -15.22 6.68 33.10
N GLU A 463 -16.40 6.05 33.09
CA GLU A 463 -17.70 6.74 33.18
C GLU A 463 -17.94 7.33 34.59
N GLU A 464 -17.61 6.56 35.63
CA GLU A 464 -17.72 6.99 37.03
C GLU A 464 -16.69 8.09 37.35
N PHE A 465 -15.50 7.99 36.77
CA PHE A 465 -14.47 9.03 36.89
C PHE A 465 -14.90 10.35 36.24
N GLN A 466 -15.43 10.31 35.01
CA GLN A 466 -15.95 11.50 34.33
C GLN A 466 -17.08 12.19 35.12
N LYS A 467 -17.94 11.41 35.76
CA LYS A 467 -19.00 11.94 36.65
C LYS A 467 -18.42 12.64 37.88
N ASN A 468 -17.39 12.08 38.51
CA ASN A 468 -16.74 12.71 39.67
C ASN A 468 -16.05 14.03 39.30
N ILE A 469 -15.42 14.12 38.12
CA ILE A 469 -14.91 15.40 37.60
C ILE A 469 -16.08 16.38 37.40
N GLY A 470 -17.25 15.87 36.92
CA GLY A 470 -18.58 16.51 36.90
C GLY A 470 -18.83 17.36 38.15
N ASP A 471 -18.95 16.65 39.25
CA ASP A 471 -19.30 17.16 40.57
C ASP A 471 -18.23 18.11 41.14
N GLU A 472 -16.94 17.89 40.85
CA GLU A 472 -15.83 18.78 41.27
C GLU A 472 -15.90 20.20 40.65
N TYR A 473 -16.53 20.33 39.49
CA TYR A 473 -16.67 21.62 38.79
C TYR A 473 -18.00 22.30 39.11
N GLU A 474 -18.94 21.59 39.76
CA GLU A 474 -20.26 22.09 40.13
C GLU A 474 -20.13 23.20 41.20
N GLY A 475 -20.58 24.42 40.89
CA GLY A 475 -20.46 25.60 41.78
C GLY A 475 -19.21 26.46 41.57
N MET A 476 -18.37 26.18 40.57
CA MET A 476 -17.26 27.07 40.14
C MET A 476 -17.71 28.23 39.21
N ASP A 477 -19.02 28.45 39.04
CA ASP A 477 -19.60 29.41 38.09
C ASP A 477 -19.57 30.89 38.53
N VAL A 478 -19.42 31.78 37.55
CA VAL A 478 -19.49 33.24 37.72
C VAL A 478 -20.95 33.68 37.73
N GLN A 479 -21.42 34.21 38.87
CA GLN A 479 -22.71 34.91 38.90
C GLN A 479 -22.61 36.24 38.14
N ILE A 480 -23.32 36.34 37.01
CA ILE A 480 -23.51 37.57 36.27
C ILE A 480 -24.59 38.38 36.99
N VAL A 481 -24.22 39.51 37.60
CA VAL A 481 -25.17 40.49 38.11
C VAL A 481 -25.08 41.73 37.24
N ASP A 482 -26.23 42.22 36.80
CA ASP A 482 -26.39 43.25 35.80
C ASP A 482 -25.50 44.49 35.97
N THR A 483 -25.03 44.97 34.82
CA THR A 483 -24.41 46.27 34.51
C THR A 483 -23.10 46.73 35.17
N LYS A 484 -22.45 45.96 36.07
CA LYS A 484 -21.01 46.11 36.35
C LYS A 484 -20.37 44.76 36.64
N VAL A 485 -19.54 44.26 35.73
CA VAL A 485 -18.79 43.01 35.89
C VAL A 485 -17.79 43.15 37.05
N ILE A 486 -18.20 42.76 38.25
CA ILE A 486 -17.28 42.49 39.35
C ILE A 486 -16.82 41.05 39.16
N VAL A 487 -15.62 40.87 38.58
CA VAL A 487 -14.97 39.56 38.54
C VAL A 487 -14.69 39.15 39.99
N LYS A 488 -15.46 38.19 40.54
CA LYS A 488 -15.06 37.52 41.78
C LYS A 488 -13.79 36.73 41.46
N LYS A 489 -12.65 37.21 41.96
CA LYS A 489 -11.38 36.48 41.96
C LYS A 489 -11.65 35.09 42.57
N GLN A 490 -11.26 34.00 41.90
CA GLN A 490 -11.34 32.65 42.48
C GLN A 490 -10.80 32.67 43.91
N ASN A 491 -11.50 32.00 44.83
CA ASN A 491 -11.09 32.02 46.23
C ASN A 491 -9.72 31.32 46.39
N TYR A 492 -9.03 31.61 47.49
CA TYR A 492 -7.70 31.04 47.73
C TYR A 492 -7.72 29.50 47.80
N GLU A 493 -8.79 28.92 48.33
CA GLU A 493 -8.94 27.47 48.49
C GLU A 493 -9.01 26.74 47.14
N GLN A 494 -9.79 27.24 46.18
CA GLN A 494 -9.88 26.71 44.81
C GLN A 494 -8.56 26.84 44.05
N LEU A 495 -7.85 27.96 44.22
CA LEU A 495 -6.53 28.12 43.62
C LEU A 495 -5.48 27.22 44.26
N ASN A 496 -5.66 26.86 45.54
CA ASN A 496 -4.80 25.95 46.26
C ASN A 496 -5.10 24.50 45.90
N SER A 497 -6.37 24.11 45.70
CA SER A 497 -6.75 22.75 45.27
C SER A 497 -6.17 22.42 43.88
N VAL A 498 -6.27 23.34 42.90
CA VAL A 498 -5.62 23.16 41.59
C VAL A 498 -4.09 23.02 41.71
N LYS A 499 -3.49 23.72 42.68
CA LYS A 499 -2.04 23.63 42.93
C LYS A 499 -1.64 22.30 43.57
N GLU A 500 -2.45 21.80 44.51
CA GLU A 500 -2.27 20.50 45.15
C GLU A 500 -2.46 19.36 44.15
N TYR A 501 -3.48 19.48 43.29
CA TYR A 501 -3.70 18.57 42.16
C TYR A 501 -2.47 18.48 41.24
N LEU A 502 -1.97 19.61 40.73
CA LEU A 502 -0.79 19.61 39.86
C LEU A 502 0.47 19.09 40.55
N TYR A 503 0.60 19.31 41.86
CA TYR A 503 1.72 18.77 42.63
C TYR A 503 1.59 17.26 42.86
N LYS A 504 0.37 16.73 42.99
CA LYS A 504 0.12 15.28 43.02
C LYS A 504 0.51 14.64 41.69
N GLN A 505 0.10 15.25 40.58
CA GLN A 505 0.29 14.73 39.22
C GLN A 505 1.73 14.84 38.69
N TYR A 506 2.47 15.87 39.12
CA TYR A 506 3.78 16.17 38.53
C TYR A 506 4.90 16.38 39.54
N LYS A 507 4.63 16.32 40.85
CA LYS A 507 5.63 16.47 41.93
C LYS A 507 6.54 17.72 41.79
N GLY A 508 6.05 18.76 41.11
CA GLY A 508 6.80 20.00 40.83
C GLY A 508 7.61 20.00 39.52
N HIS A 509 7.61 18.92 38.74
CA HIS A 509 8.21 18.86 37.42
C HIS A 509 7.44 19.69 36.38
N CYS A 510 8.20 20.21 35.41
CA CYS A 510 7.68 20.89 34.25
C CYS A 510 7.07 19.91 33.23
N GLN A 511 5.82 20.15 32.82
CA GLN A 511 5.14 19.32 31.80
C GLN A 511 5.75 19.39 30.40
N ILE A 512 6.66 20.34 30.13
CA ILE A 512 7.34 20.45 28.83
C ILE A 512 8.71 19.79 28.89
N CYS A 513 9.52 20.10 29.90
CA CYS A 513 10.92 19.66 29.93
C CYS A 513 11.32 18.74 31.08
N GLY A 514 10.39 18.39 31.96
CA GLY A 514 10.68 17.56 33.13
C GLY A 514 11.50 18.23 34.24
N ASP A 515 12.00 19.44 34.03
CA ASP A 515 12.88 20.12 34.99
C ASP A 515 12.13 20.56 36.26
N THR A 516 12.84 20.62 37.39
CA THR A 516 12.29 20.93 38.72
C THR A 516 13.35 21.57 39.63
N PHE A 517 12.93 22.36 40.62
CA PHE A 517 13.83 23.08 41.53
C PHE A 517 13.42 22.88 42.98
N LYS A 518 14.32 22.39 43.83
CA LYS A 518 14.06 22.21 45.27
C LYS A 518 14.09 23.56 45.99
N LYS A 519 13.09 23.83 46.84
CA LYS A 519 13.08 25.01 47.70
C LYS A 519 13.93 24.75 48.94
N GLU A 520 14.84 25.68 49.23
CA GLU A 520 15.73 25.62 50.41
C GLU A 520 14.97 25.59 51.75
N LYS A 521 13.73 26.11 51.81
CA LYS A 521 13.00 26.30 53.07
C LYS A 521 12.17 25.09 53.52
N ASP A 522 11.62 24.30 52.61
CA ASP A 522 10.67 23.21 52.91
C ASP A 522 11.00 21.90 52.18
N GLY A 523 12.07 21.86 51.39
CA GLY A 523 12.49 20.68 50.63
C GLY A 523 11.54 20.29 49.50
N LYS A 524 10.45 21.03 49.27
CA LYS A 524 9.48 20.76 48.20
C LYS A 524 9.97 21.31 46.86
N TYR A 525 9.55 20.66 45.79
CA TYR A 525 9.84 21.08 44.43
C TYR A 525 8.99 22.26 44.00
N HIS A 526 9.58 23.18 43.26
CA HIS A 526 8.95 24.43 42.83
C HIS A 526 8.53 24.37 41.36
N PHE A 527 7.26 24.66 41.13
CA PHE A 527 6.70 24.94 39.82
C PHE A 527 5.89 26.24 39.82
N VAL A 528 5.64 26.77 38.63
CA VAL A 528 4.79 27.93 38.37
C VAL A 528 3.59 27.49 37.54
N LYS A 529 2.39 27.90 37.98
CA LYS A 529 1.13 27.59 37.28
C LYS A 529 0.97 28.48 36.04
N TYR A 530 0.55 27.89 34.93
CA TYR A 530 0.18 28.64 33.72
C TYR A 530 -1.22 28.26 33.25
N SER A 531 -2.09 29.24 32.99
CA SER A 531 -3.45 28.99 32.50
C SER A 531 -3.48 29.01 30.97
N LEU A 532 -4.11 28.01 30.36
CA LEU A 532 -4.30 27.93 28.91
C LEU A 532 -5.36 28.92 28.39
N ASN A 533 -6.28 29.41 29.24
CA ASN A 533 -7.47 30.16 28.83
C ASN A 533 -7.28 31.70 28.80
N ARG A 534 -6.19 32.21 28.23
CA ARG A 534 -5.96 33.67 28.16
C ARG A 534 -6.57 34.31 26.91
N VAL A 535 -7.69 35.00 27.11
CA VAL A 535 -8.30 35.88 26.11
C VAL A 535 -7.44 37.13 25.87
N LYS A 536 -7.40 37.66 24.64
CA LYS A 536 -6.68 38.90 24.27
C LYS A 536 -7.10 40.05 25.21
N LYS A 537 -6.16 40.97 25.50
CA LYS A 537 -6.34 42.09 26.44
C LYS A 537 -7.45 43.04 25.96
N GLY A 538 -8.70 42.77 26.35
CA GLY A 538 -9.88 43.55 25.92
C GLY A 538 -11.18 42.75 25.89
N ASP A 539 -11.10 41.42 25.73
CA ASP A 539 -12.27 40.56 25.63
C ASP A 539 -12.74 40.08 27.00
N VAL A 540 -13.69 40.82 27.58
CA VAL A 540 -14.16 40.63 28.97
C VAL A 540 -15.19 39.50 29.12
N LYS A 541 -15.71 38.94 28.01
CA LYS A 541 -16.93 38.11 28.04
C LYS A 541 -16.76 36.61 28.35
N LYS A 542 -15.53 36.06 28.46
CA LYS A 542 -15.28 34.65 28.86
C LYS A 542 -13.92 34.49 29.59
N LYS A 543 -13.72 35.18 30.72
CA LYS A 543 -12.40 35.25 31.38
C LYS A 543 -12.18 34.20 32.49
N ASP A 544 -11.15 33.36 32.27
CA ASP A 544 -10.01 33.13 33.20
C ASP A 544 -10.27 32.40 34.54
N ILE A 545 -10.98 31.27 34.50
CA ILE A 545 -11.12 30.35 35.65
C ILE A 545 -10.06 29.25 35.52
N ASN A 546 -9.16 29.15 36.51
CA ASN A 546 -8.22 28.03 36.58
C ASN A 546 -8.94 26.80 37.13
N ARG A 547 -8.98 25.75 36.32
CA ARG A 547 -9.43 24.39 36.64
C ARG A 547 -8.24 23.46 36.54
N ASN A 548 -8.42 22.23 37.03
CA ASN A 548 -7.40 21.19 36.89
C ASN A 548 -7.01 21.02 35.40
N GLY A 549 -7.98 20.91 34.49
CA GLY A 549 -7.73 20.61 33.08
C GLY A 549 -7.14 21.72 32.22
N ASN A 550 -7.18 22.99 32.62
CA ASN A 550 -6.65 24.11 31.83
C ASN A 550 -5.45 24.81 32.50
N THR A 551 -4.87 24.20 33.53
CA THR A 551 -3.73 24.77 34.27
C THR A 551 -2.52 23.86 34.17
N LEU A 552 -1.37 24.42 33.81
CA LEU A 552 -0.12 23.69 33.64
C LEU A 552 0.84 23.86 34.80
N SER A 553 1.64 22.82 35.09
CA SER A 553 2.83 22.82 35.92
C SER A 553 4.08 23.08 35.07
N LEU A 554 4.73 24.24 35.22
CA LEU A 554 5.88 24.64 34.42
C LEU A 554 7.06 25.11 35.26
N CYS A 555 8.27 24.95 34.73
CA CYS A 555 9.44 25.65 35.24
C CYS A 555 9.35 27.16 34.93
N PRO A 556 10.09 28.03 35.65
CA PRO A 556 10.10 29.48 35.39
C PRO A 556 10.45 29.86 33.95
N LYS A 557 11.31 29.07 33.28
CA LYS A 557 11.69 29.24 31.88
C LYS A 557 10.49 29.05 30.96
N HIS A 558 9.87 27.87 30.97
CA HIS A 558 8.72 27.58 30.11
C HIS A 558 7.51 28.45 30.45
N HIS A 559 7.27 28.74 31.74
CA HIS A 559 6.24 29.71 32.11
C HIS A 559 6.48 31.09 31.45
N SER A 560 7.73 31.57 31.43
CA SER A 560 8.07 32.85 30.80
C SER A 560 7.90 32.81 29.28
N ILE A 561 8.32 31.72 28.64
CA ILE A 561 8.14 31.48 27.20
C ILE A 561 6.65 31.52 26.83
N LEU A 562 5.81 30.78 27.55
CA LEU A 562 4.36 30.76 27.30
C LEU A 562 3.72 32.12 27.61
N LYS A 563 4.14 32.79 28.68
CA LYS A 563 3.66 34.14 29.04
C LYS A 563 3.95 35.18 27.96
N LEU A 564 5.04 35.02 27.22
CA LEU A 564 5.44 35.87 26.10
C LEU A 564 4.73 35.50 24.78
N GLY A 565 3.90 34.44 24.76
CA GLY A 565 3.19 34.00 23.55
C GLY A 565 4.08 33.35 22.51
N LEU A 566 5.23 32.80 22.91
CA LEU A 566 6.25 32.25 22.00
C LEU A 566 6.02 30.77 21.64
N VAL A 567 4.92 30.18 22.10
CA VAL A 567 4.55 28.78 21.85
C VAL A 567 3.31 28.73 21.00
N ASN A 568 3.36 27.93 19.93
CA ASN A 568 2.17 27.53 19.18
C ASN A 568 1.71 26.15 19.69
N PHE A 569 0.46 26.06 20.16
CA PHE A 569 -0.16 24.81 20.58
C PHE A 569 -0.69 24.07 19.35
N SER A 570 0.19 23.42 18.59
CA SER A 570 -0.19 22.76 17.33
C SER A 570 -1.25 21.67 17.51
N PHE A 571 -1.32 21.04 18.69
CA PHE A 571 -2.42 20.12 19.02
C PHE A 571 -3.81 20.75 18.91
N SER A 572 -3.95 22.08 19.12
CA SER A 572 -5.25 22.75 19.12
C SER A 572 -5.93 22.72 17.75
N ASN A 573 -5.17 22.70 16.65
CA ASN A 573 -5.72 22.56 15.30
C ASN A 573 -6.41 21.22 15.11
N VAL A 574 -5.81 20.15 15.63
CA VAL A 574 -6.38 18.78 15.59
C VAL A 574 -7.64 18.70 16.45
N LEU A 575 -7.63 19.32 17.64
CA LEU A 575 -8.81 19.34 18.52
C LEU A 575 -9.96 20.19 17.95
N ASN A 576 -9.66 21.34 17.33
CA ASN A 576 -10.65 22.25 16.76
C ASN A 576 -11.25 21.75 15.44
N GLY A 577 -10.59 20.82 14.75
CA GLY A 577 -11.10 20.19 13.53
C GLY A 577 -12.22 19.17 13.76
N GLN A 578 -12.50 18.81 15.02
CA GLN A 578 -13.52 17.84 15.37
C GLN A 578 -14.89 18.51 15.59
N SER A 579 -15.91 18.04 14.88
CA SER A 579 -17.28 18.60 14.94
C SER A 579 -18.06 18.22 16.22
N SER A 580 -17.60 17.19 16.94
CA SER A 580 -18.20 16.64 18.15
C SER A 580 -17.27 16.82 19.36
N SER A 581 -17.80 16.66 20.59
CA SER A 581 -16.98 16.64 21.80
C SER A 581 -15.85 15.61 21.68
N ILE A 582 -14.64 16.00 22.09
CA ILE A 582 -13.49 15.10 22.11
C ILE A 582 -13.62 14.12 23.29
N ASP A 583 -13.15 12.88 23.11
CA ASP A 583 -13.07 11.88 24.18
C ASP A 583 -11.66 11.29 24.28
N ILE A 584 -11.45 10.39 25.24
CA ILE A 584 -10.13 9.80 25.48
C ILE A 584 -9.67 8.91 24.32
N ASP A 585 -10.60 8.29 23.60
CA ASP A 585 -10.29 7.43 22.46
C ASP A 585 -9.82 8.29 21.27
N PHE A 586 -10.47 9.42 21.03
CA PHE A 586 -10.01 10.43 20.07
C PHE A 586 -8.59 10.92 20.38
N ILE A 587 -8.29 11.20 21.66
CA ILE A 587 -6.93 11.59 22.06
C ILE A 587 -5.92 10.47 21.81
N ARG A 588 -6.28 9.21 22.10
CA ARG A 588 -5.42 8.02 21.85
C ARG A 588 -5.17 7.76 20.37
N GLU A 589 -6.13 8.08 19.50
CA GLU A 589 -6.02 7.90 18.06
C GLU A 589 -5.15 8.98 17.39
N ASN A 590 -5.17 10.20 17.93
CA ASN A 590 -4.55 11.37 17.30
C ASN A 590 -3.24 11.83 17.94
N PHE A 591 -2.96 11.44 19.19
CA PHE A 591 -1.75 11.86 19.90
C PHE A 591 -0.94 10.68 20.44
N LYS A 592 0.35 10.92 20.70
CA LYS A 592 1.26 9.89 21.18
C LYS A 592 0.97 9.58 22.65
N PHE A 593 0.89 8.30 22.99
CA PHE A 593 0.79 7.79 24.35
C PHE A 593 2.03 6.97 24.71
N SER A 594 2.45 7.04 25.96
CA SER A 594 3.62 6.33 26.47
C SER A 594 3.31 5.73 27.84
N GLU A 595 3.51 4.42 28.00
CA GLU A 595 3.23 3.71 29.25
C GLU A 595 4.20 4.13 30.37
N TYR A 596 5.44 4.46 30.02
CA TYR A 596 6.49 4.94 30.92
C TYR A 596 7.25 6.07 30.22
N LEU A 597 7.44 7.19 30.92
CA LEU A 597 8.30 8.27 30.45
C LEU A 597 9.48 8.45 31.42
N GLY A 598 10.64 7.92 31.05
CA GLY A 598 11.93 8.20 31.69
C GLY A 598 12.87 8.97 30.76
N ARG A 599 14.10 9.17 31.21
CA ARG A 599 15.17 9.79 30.41
C ARG A 599 15.52 8.97 29.15
N ASP A 600 15.46 7.63 29.24
CA ASP A 600 15.89 6.70 28.19
C ASP A 600 14.84 6.42 27.10
N ASP A 601 13.59 6.86 27.30
CA ASP A 601 12.47 6.56 26.39
C ASP A 601 12.47 7.41 25.10
N TYR A 602 13.51 8.22 24.86
CA TYR A 602 13.62 9.06 23.67
C TYR A 602 15.01 9.12 23.03
N LYS A 603 15.02 8.94 21.70
CA LYS A 603 16.23 8.82 20.86
C LYS A 603 16.50 10.05 19.98
N ALA A 604 15.65 11.09 19.99
CA ALA A 604 15.79 12.25 19.13
C ALA A 604 16.13 13.54 19.90
N LYS A 605 16.85 14.46 19.23
CA LYS A 605 17.43 15.70 19.78
C LYS A 605 16.39 16.69 20.36
N ASN A 606 15.09 16.45 20.14
CA ASN A 606 14.00 17.40 20.39
C ASN A 606 13.00 16.97 21.48
N ASP A 607 13.23 15.84 22.17
CA ASP A 607 12.25 15.26 23.11
C ASP A 607 12.34 15.78 24.56
N ALA A 608 13.02 16.91 24.74
CA ALA A 608 12.90 17.86 25.86
C ALA A 608 13.19 17.39 27.30
N PHE A 609 13.64 16.16 27.58
CA PHE A 609 14.13 15.79 28.92
C PHE A 609 15.62 16.10 29.08
N TYR A 610 15.94 17.36 29.36
CA TYR A 610 17.33 17.77 29.55
C TYR A 610 17.81 17.64 31.01
N ALA A 611 16.95 17.24 31.95
CA ALA A 611 17.25 17.34 33.39
C ALA A 611 16.67 16.25 34.31
N LEU A 612 16.15 15.13 33.79
CA LEU A 612 15.80 13.98 34.65
C LEU A 612 17.09 13.23 35.06
N PRO A 613 17.29 12.92 36.35
CA PRO A 613 18.33 11.99 36.79
C PRO A 613 18.17 10.62 36.11
N GLU A 614 19.28 9.88 35.96
CA GLU A 614 19.34 8.61 35.22
C GLU A 614 18.42 7.52 35.81
N ASN A 615 18.09 7.62 37.10
CA ASN A 615 17.22 6.67 37.80
C ASN A 615 15.79 7.19 38.04
N ASP A 616 15.43 8.37 37.52
CA ASP A 616 14.14 9.00 37.80
C ASP A 616 13.14 8.79 36.65
N ASN A 617 11.91 8.39 37.00
CA ASN A 617 10.81 8.19 36.05
C ASN A 617 9.85 9.38 36.16
N PHE A 618 9.55 10.05 35.05
CA PHE A 618 8.68 11.23 35.02
C PHE A 618 7.27 10.89 35.49
N GLU A 619 6.58 9.94 34.83
CA GLU A 619 5.31 9.34 35.28
C GLU A 619 4.96 8.11 34.40
N ARG A 620 3.97 7.31 34.85
CA ARG A 620 3.33 6.22 34.08
C ARG A 620 2.10 6.75 33.33
N GLY A 621 1.81 6.21 32.13
CA GLY A 621 0.60 6.52 31.36
C GLY A 621 0.48 8.00 30.94
N VAL A 622 1.32 8.44 30.01
CA VAL A 622 1.43 9.85 29.63
C VAL A 622 1.07 10.11 28.17
N TYR A 623 0.19 11.09 27.97
CA TYR A 623 -0.21 11.63 26.67
C TYR A 623 0.66 12.82 26.28
N LEU A 624 1.04 12.86 25.01
CA LEU A 624 2.02 13.80 24.47
C LEU A 624 1.39 14.63 23.36
N LEU A 625 0.99 15.84 23.72
CA LEU A 625 0.36 16.77 22.81
C LEU A 625 1.42 17.70 22.19
N PRO A 626 1.56 17.75 20.86
CA PRO A 626 2.62 18.51 20.21
C PRO A 626 2.44 20.02 20.38
N ILE A 627 3.55 20.70 20.63
CA ILE A 627 3.66 22.16 20.67
C ILE A 627 4.86 22.58 19.81
N LYS A 628 4.75 23.71 19.11
CA LYS A 628 5.85 24.27 18.32
C LYS A 628 6.46 25.45 19.09
N LEU A 629 7.75 25.33 19.38
CA LEU A 629 8.58 26.37 19.96
C LEU A 629 9.62 26.79 18.91
N PHE A 630 9.41 27.93 18.27
CA PHE A 630 10.22 28.38 17.11
C PHE A 630 10.24 27.31 16.00
N THR A 631 11.40 26.78 15.62
CA THR A 631 11.55 25.73 14.61
C THR A 631 11.43 24.31 15.16
N ARG A 632 11.19 24.14 16.47
CA ARG A 632 11.22 22.83 17.14
C ARG A 632 9.83 22.37 17.55
N ILE A 633 9.55 21.09 17.32
CA ILE A 633 8.41 20.40 17.91
C ILE A 633 8.85 19.88 19.28
N GLN A 634 8.08 20.21 20.30
CA GLN A 634 8.16 19.66 21.65
C GLN A 634 6.78 19.09 22.05
N TYR A 635 6.67 18.51 23.23
CA TYR A 635 5.42 17.92 23.71
C TYR A 635 5.05 18.44 25.10
N LEU A 636 3.78 18.80 25.24
CA LEU A 636 3.12 19.00 26.51
C LEU A 636 2.63 17.65 27.03
N LYS A 637 3.06 17.29 28.25
CA LYS A 637 2.85 15.97 28.85
C LYS A 637 1.66 15.99 29.80
N PHE A 638 0.68 15.12 29.58
CA PHE A 638 -0.49 14.94 30.42
C PHE A 638 -0.52 13.54 31.02
N THR A 639 -0.68 13.43 32.34
CA THR A 639 -1.00 12.15 32.98
C THR A 639 -2.40 11.69 32.58
N GLU A 640 -2.74 10.42 32.80
CA GLU A 640 -4.09 9.92 32.48
C GLU A 640 -5.20 10.71 33.21
N ASP A 641 -5.00 11.06 34.47
CA ASP A 641 -5.93 11.89 35.25
C ASP A 641 -6.04 13.31 34.65
N HIS A 642 -4.90 13.94 34.33
CA HIS A 642 -4.89 15.32 33.84
C HIS A 642 -5.44 15.45 32.42
N ILE A 643 -5.21 14.46 31.54
CA ILE A 643 -5.79 14.51 30.18
C ILE A 643 -7.31 14.41 30.23
N MET A 644 -7.89 13.67 31.19
CA MET A 644 -9.34 13.55 31.35
C MET A 644 -9.95 14.87 31.82
N HIS A 645 -9.31 15.55 32.77
CA HIS A 645 -9.71 16.90 33.18
C HIS A 645 -9.56 17.92 32.04
N PHE A 646 -8.50 17.80 31.22
CA PHE A 646 -8.28 18.63 30.03
C PHE A 646 -9.40 18.44 29.01
N ILE A 647 -9.72 17.20 28.64
CA ILE A 647 -10.82 16.85 27.72
C ILE A 647 -12.13 17.49 28.18
N LYS A 648 -12.48 17.32 29.47
CA LYS A 648 -13.71 17.92 30.00
C LYS A 648 -13.69 19.45 29.91
N THR A 649 -12.59 20.07 30.32
CA THR A 649 -12.47 21.53 30.29
C THR A 649 -12.49 22.08 28.86
N TRP A 650 -11.96 21.34 27.90
CA TRP A 650 -11.94 21.69 26.47
C TRP A 650 -13.32 21.57 25.81
N ASN A 651 -14.09 20.54 26.17
CA ASN A 651 -15.44 20.35 25.63
C ASN A 651 -16.46 21.37 26.17
N GLU A 652 -16.27 21.81 27.41
CA GLU A 652 -17.24 22.68 28.10
C GLU A 652 -17.00 24.19 27.88
N TYR A 653 -15.77 24.61 27.53
CA TYR A 653 -15.36 26.03 27.53
C TYR A 653 -14.52 26.40 26.32
#